data_AF-A0A1U8MX80-F1
#
_entry.id   AF-A0A1U8MX80-F1
#
_cell.length_a   1.000
_cell.length_b   1.000
_cell.length_c   1.000
_cell.angle_alpha   90.00
_cell.angle_beta   90.00
_cell.angle_gamma   90.00
#
_symmetry.space_group_name_H-M   'P 1'
#
loop_
_entity.id
_entity.type
_entity.pdbx_description
1 polymer ?
#
loop_
_entity_poly.entity_id
_entity_poly.type
_entity_poly.pdbx_seq_one_letter_code
_entity_poly.pdbx_strand_id
1 'polypeptide(L)'
;MAALPSSIHVHLPLPMYKDEPISFNKPKLQYRAIVNKLDLARKVVDEIPQPKAYAWNQLIQTHLSNNNPHNALSVYHGMMLRGIRPDHHTLPRVLTASRLCSNLALGKQVHAHAFKFGFSSDLYVITALIELYGRLHAVETAKWVLDNAPTSNSVARTILAKLYLVDNKPHLAIEIFNQMLRLKADIDPVALVTAAGTCSLLKSLQQARKVHQIARECGLEFHLLVSNSLMKMYIDCDSLEEARSLFDAMPSRDLISWTEMIQGHVKNGGYNEALKLFRLMTKARIKPDSLTVTSILPACARVPAHKQGKELHAYLFRNGIDMNLTVQNAFMDMYVKSGFIELASNVFTSMVERDIISWTIMISGYSLNGQGAQGLGLFLEMEQDSSLEIDEFTYAAVLHACVTACRVDVGMSYFDHIKAPTVTHCVLMVSLLARAGLFNDARTFIKEHQIENRVEVLRALLDGCRIHQQVTMGKRIVEQLCELEPLNAENYVLLSNWYAENAKWDMVDKLKTTIKDMGLKPKRAYSWIEFRNKVHVFGTGDVSHPRSEMIHWKLQHLMKKMEEEGGDRPSSIFSFHDVDEERECILIGHCEILAISFGLISTQERATVRVTKNLRVCGSCHDFTKAISKIVEREIIIKDPNCFHHFKNGHCSCGGLW
;
A
#
# COMPACT_ATOMS: atom_id res chain seq x y z
N MET A 1 -30.69 60.60 39.90
CA MET A 1 -31.29 59.42 40.57
C MET A 1 -30.24 58.31 40.50
N ALA A 2 -29.26 58.28 41.42
CA ALA A 2 -29.32 57.56 42.71
C ALA A 2 -29.63 56.05 42.49
N ALA A 3 -28.76 55.07 42.77
CA ALA A 3 -27.54 55.04 43.58
C ALA A 3 -26.59 53.89 43.14
N LEU A 4 -25.28 54.15 43.23
CA LEU A 4 -24.19 53.18 43.53
C LEU A 4 -23.89 53.32 45.06
N PRO A 5 -22.96 52.59 45.74
CA PRO A 5 -22.01 51.53 45.35
C PRO A 5 -21.92 50.37 46.40
N SER A 6 -21.04 49.36 46.22
CA SER A 6 -19.83 49.09 47.06
C SER A 6 -19.88 47.62 47.57
N SER A 7 -18.83 46.81 47.72
CA SER A 7 -17.38 46.95 47.50
C SER A 7 -16.64 45.68 48.01
N ILE A 8 -15.46 45.40 47.43
CA ILE A 8 -14.22 44.82 48.04
C ILE A 8 -14.21 43.30 48.34
N HIS A 9 -13.52 42.47 47.53
CA HIS A 9 -12.06 42.15 47.50
C HIS A 9 -11.52 41.37 48.72
N VAL A 10 -11.15 40.10 48.51
CA VAL A 10 -9.91 39.49 49.06
C VAL A 10 -9.29 38.53 48.02
N HIS A 11 -7.97 38.57 47.99
CA HIS A 11 -6.95 38.06 47.08
C HIS A 11 -6.63 36.54 47.08
N LEU A 12 -6.01 36.11 45.96
CA LEU A 12 -4.93 35.09 45.77
C LEU A 12 -5.28 33.58 45.83
N PRO A 13 -4.45 32.67 45.26
CA PRO A 13 -3.77 32.64 43.96
C PRO A 13 -4.08 31.33 43.16
N LEU A 14 -3.77 31.32 41.86
CA LEU A 14 -3.72 30.10 41.03
C LEU A 14 -2.61 29.16 41.53
N PRO A 15 -2.86 27.86 41.80
CA PRO A 15 -1.81 26.86 41.89
C PRO A 15 -1.56 26.22 40.53
N MET A 16 -0.27 26.11 40.24
CA MET A 16 0.33 25.37 39.15
C MET A 16 -0.17 23.92 39.11
N TYR A 17 -0.49 23.45 37.91
CA TYR A 17 -0.61 22.03 37.59
C TYR A 17 0.72 21.33 37.90
N LYS A 18 0.73 20.47 38.92
CA LYS A 18 1.69 19.39 39.04
C LYS A 18 1.09 18.15 38.40
N ASP A 19 1.90 17.51 37.56
CA ASP A 19 1.66 16.20 36.98
C ASP A 19 1.34 15.17 38.06
N GLU A 20 0.13 14.61 38.00
CA GLU A 20 -0.19 13.31 38.58
C GLU A 20 -0.86 12.43 37.51
N PRO A 21 -0.52 11.13 37.47
CA PRO A 21 -0.97 10.22 36.42
C PRO A 21 -2.48 10.01 36.51
N ILE A 22 -3.17 10.19 35.39
CA ILE A 22 -4.61 9.94 35.26
C ILE A 22 -4.90 8.47 35.59
N SER A 23 -5.43 8.24 36.79
CA SER A 23 -5.91 6.95 37.26
C SER A 23 -7.16 6.53 36.49
N PHE A 24 -7.03 5.47 35.69
CA PHE A 24 -8.12 4.72 35.07
C PHE A 24 -8.97 4.02 36.14
N ASN A 25 -9.90 4.71 36.82
CA ASN A 25 -10.84 4.03 37.72
C ASN A 25 -12.20 4.73 37.96
N LYS A 26 -12.71 5.51 37.00
CA LYS A 26 -14.08 6.07 37.05
C LYS A 26 -15.25 5.23 36.46
N PRO A 27 -15.13 3.99 35.91
CA PRO A 27 -16.32 3.26 35.45
C PRO A 27 -17.21 2.70 36.58
N LYS A 28 -16.63 2.33 37.72
CA LYS A 28 -17.34 1.51 38.73
C LYS A 28 -18.43 2.26 39.51
N LEU A 29 -18.24 3.56 39.77
CA LEU A 29 -19.21 4.40 40.51
C LEU A 29 -20.44 4.75 39.65
N GLN A 30 -20.23 5.09 38.36
CA GLN A 30 -21.32 5.28 37.40
C GLN A 30 -22.08 3.98 37.14
N TYR A 31 -21.36 2.87 36.98
CA TYR A 31 -21.96 1.55 36.78
C TYR A 31 -22.87 1.14 37.96
N ARG A 32 -22.42 1.31 39.21
CA ARG A 32 -23.23 0.99 40.40
C ARG A 32 -24.48 1.86 40.53
N ALA A 33 -24.39 3.16 40.21
CA ALA A 33 -25.53 4.06 40.24
C ALA A 33 -26.58 3.75 39.14
N ILE A 34 -26.12 3.28 37.97
CA ILE A 34 -26.99 2.87 36.86
C ILE A 34 -27.67 1.53 37.14
N VAL A 35 -26.93 0.54 37.70
CA VAL A 35 -27.49 -0.75 38.13
C VAL A 35 -28.60 -0.54 39.18
N ASN A 36 -28.36 0.31 40.18
CA ASN A 36 -29.39 0.64 41.19
C ASN A 36 -30.65 1.29 40.60
N LYS A 37 -30.53 2.12 39.54
CA LYS A 37 -31.68 2.70 38.83
C LYS A 37 -32.44 1.68 37.98
N LEU A 38 -31.74 0.70 37.40
CA LEU A 38 -32.33 -0.38 36.61
C LEU A 38 -33.08 -1.38 37.49
N ASP A 39 -32.52 -1.71 38.66
CA ASP A 39 -33.19 -2.55 39.66
C ASP A 39 -34.44 -1.86 40.23
N LEU A 40 -34.38 -0.53 40.42
CA LEU A 40 -35.54 0.26 40.80
C LEU A 40 -36.59 0.30 39.69
N ALA A 41 -36.20 0.50 38.42
CA ALA A 41 -37.13 0.49 37.30
C ALA A 41 -37.78 -0.88 37.07
N ARG A 42 -37.05 -1.97 37.30
CA ARG A 42 -37.57 -3.34 37.28
C ARG A 42 -38.58 -3.57 38.41
N LYS A 43 -38.26 -3.15 39.63
CA LYS A 43 -39.20 -3.19 40.79
C LYS A 43 -40.47 -2.35 40.56
N VAL A 44 -40.33 -1.16 39.98
CA VAL A 44 -41.49 -0.31 39.65
C VAL A 44 -42.38 -0.96 38.59
N VAL A 45 -41.82 -1.65 37.59
CA VAL A 45 -42.63 -2.42 36.62
C VAL A 45 -43.25 -3.66 37.25
N ASP A 46 -42.58 -4.28 38.22
CA ASP A 46 -43.09 -5.41 39.00
C ASP A 46 -44.27 -5.02 39.94
N GLU A 47 -44.34 -3.75 40.37
CA GLU A 47 -45.41 -3.20 41.23
C GLU A 47 -46.65 -2.70 40.45
N ILE A 48 -46.60 -2.62 39.11
CA ILE A 48 -47.74 -2.18 38.30
C ILE A 48 -48.70 -3.37 38.07
N PRO A 49 -49.99 -3.27 38.48
CA PRO A 49 -50.95 -4.39 38.39
C PRO A 49 -51.25 -4.87 36.97
N GLN A 50 -51.00 -4.04 35.94
CA GLN A 50 -51.05 -4.40 34.52
C GLN A 50 -50.07 -3.55 33.68
N PRO A 51 -48.79 -3.94 33.56
CA PRO A 51 -47.84 -3.17 32.76
C PRO A 51 -48.12 -3.40 31.28
N LYS A 52 -48.42 -2.32 30.53
CA LYS A 52 -48.56 -2.37 29.06
C LYS A 52 -47.22 -2.72 28.41
N ALA A 53 -47.24 -3.31 27.21
CA ALA A 53 -46.05 -3.70 26.44
C ALA A 53 -44.99 -2.58 26.31
N TYR A 54 -45.43 -1.32 26.30
CA TYR A 54 -44.57 -0.13 26.31
C TYR A 54 -43.52 -0.10 27.45
N ALA A 55 -43.91 -0.41 28.68
CA ALA A 55 -42.99 -0.36 29.83
C ALA A 55 -41.86 -1.40 29.71
N TRP A 56 -42.21 -2.60 29.25
CA TRP A 56 -41.26 -3.66 28.95
C TRP A 56 -40.35 -3.30 27.79
N ASN A 57 -40.89 -2.70 26.73
CA ASN A 57 -40.11 -2.22 25.59
C ASN A 57 -39.05 -1.20 26.02
N GLN A 58 -39.38 -0.28 26.94
CA GLN A 58 -38.42 0.68 27.48
C GLN A 58 -37.32 -0.01 28.30
N LEU A 59 -37.65 -0.99 29.14
CA LEU A 59 -36.65 -1.77 29.88
C LEU A 59 -35.69 -2.52 28.94
N ILE A 60 -36.21 -3.20 27.92
CA ILE A 60 -35.41 -3.90 26.91
C ILE A 60 -34.47 -2.91 26.20
N GLN A 61 -34.98 -1.76 25.77
CA GLN A 61 -34.18 -0.72 25.11
C GLN A 61 -33.11 -0.14 26.03
N THR A 62 -33.41 0.04 27.32
CA THR A 62 -32.45 0.58 28.30
C THR A 62 -31.29 -0.40 28.49
N HIS A 63 -31.55 -1.70 28.58
CA HIS A 63 -30.49 -2.70 28.64
C HIS A 63 -29.64 -2.78 27.37
N LEU A 64 -30.26 -2.65 26.19
CA LEU A 64 -29.54 -2.56 24.91
C LEU A 64 -28.63 -1.33 24.84
N SER A 65 -29.14 -0.17 25.26
CA SER A 65 -28.38 1.10 25.24
C SER A 65 -27.20 1.07 26.21
N ASN A 66 -27.29 0.27 27.28
CA ASN A 66 -26.22 0.04 28.25
C ASN A 66 -25.31 -1.15 27.90
N ASN A 67 -25.35 -1.65 26.66
CA ASN A 67 -24.55 -2.78 26.16
C ASN A 67 -24.70 -4.08 26.98
N ASN A 68 -25.90 -4.35 27.52
CA ASN A 68 -26.21 -5.55 28.31
C ASN A 68 -27.30 -6.40 27.62
N PRO A 69 -27.01 -7.02 26.46
CA PRO A 69 -28.02 -7.72 25.66
C PRO A 69 -28.59 -8.97 26.35
N HIS A 70 -27.81 -9.68 27.18
CA HIS A 70 -28.32 -10.83 27.95
C HIS A 70 -29.47 -10.45 28.89
N ASN A 71 -29.36 -9.30 29.58
CA ASN A 71 -30.40 -8.83 30.48
C ASN A 71 -31.64 -8.37 29.71
N ALA A 72 -31.47 -7.81 28.51
CA ALA A 72 -32.59 -7.49 27.63
C ALA A 72 -33.38 -8.76 27.24
N LEU A 73 -32.70 -9.88 27.01
CA LEU A 73 -33.34 -11.18 26.76
C LEU A 73 -34.03 -11.73 28.01
N SER A 74 -33.44 -11.59 29.20
CA SER A 74 -34.09 -11.98 30.46
C SER A 74 -35.36 -11.18 30.74
N VAL A 75 -35.36 -9.88 30.46
CA VAL A 75 -36.53 -9.00 30.57
C VAL A 75 -37.63 -9.45 29.61
N TYR A 76 -37.28 -9.81 28.36
CA TYR A 76 -38.24 -10.38 27.42
C TYR A 76 -38.84 -11.70 27.91
N HIS A 77 -38.01 -12.59 28.48
CA HIS A 77 -38.50 -13.84 29.06
C HIS A 77 -39.50 -13.58 30.21
N GLY A 78 -39.19 -12.61 31.08
CA GLY A 78 -40.09 -12.16 32.15
C GLY A 78 -41.42 -11.58 31.65
N MET A 79 -41.39 -10.82 30.55
CA MET A 79 -42.58 -10.31 29.87
C MET A 79 -43.49 -11.45 29.39
N MET A 80 -42.90 -12.47 28.77
CA MET A 80 -43.62 -13.65 28.25
C MET A 80 -44.20 -14.51 29.39
N LEU A 81 -43.46 -14.71 30.49
CA LEU A 81 -43.94 -15.46 31.66
C LEU A 81 -45.15 -14.81 32.33
N ARG A 82 -45.27 -13.47 32.25
CA ARG A 82 -46.42 -12.72 32.75
C ARG A 82 -47.58 -12.63 31.76
N GLY A 83 -47.50 -13.34 30.63
CA GLY A 83 -48.56 -13.39 29.63
C GLY A 83 -48.76 -12.09 28.84
N ILE A 84 -47.80 -11.17 28.88
CA ILE A 84 -47.90 -9.88 28.19
C ILE A 84 -47.54 -10.08 26.72
N ARG A 85 -48.48 -9.76 25.82
CA ARG A 85 -48.29 -9.92 24.37
C ARG A 85 -47.23 -8.94 23.83
N PRO A 86 -46.18 -9.42 23.14
CA PRO A 86 -45.24 -8.57 22.41
C PRO A 86 -45.93 -7.74 21.33
N ASP A 87 -45.45 -6.53 21.11
CA ASP A 87 -45.89 -5.68 20.00
C ASP A 87 -44.81 -5.58 18.90
N HIS A 88 -45.13 -4.84 17.84
CA HIS A 88 -44.23 -4.60 16.70
C HIS A 88 -42.94 -3.84 17.07
N HIS A 89 -42.86 -3.20 18.25
CA HIS A 89 -41.63 -2.59 18.76
C HIS A 89 -40.84 -3.52 19.70
N THR A 90 -41.49 -4.48 20.35
CA THR A 90 -40.84 -5.48 21.20
C THR A 90 -39.93 -6.39 20.37
N LEU A 91 -40.48 -7.01 19.32
CA LEU A 91 -39.81 -8.08 18.58
C LEU A 91 -38.49 -7.63 17.92
N PRO A 92 -38.38 -6.47 17.24
CA PRO A 92 -37.11 -6.02 16.66
C PRO A 92 -35.99 -5.81 17.69
N ARG A 93 -36.34 -5.29 18.89
CA ARG A 93 -35.38 -5.07 19.99
C ARG A 93 -34.84 -6.40 20.54
N VAL A 94 -35.72 -7.38 20.69
CA VAL A 94 -35.34 -8.72 21.18
C VAL A 94 -34.50 -9.46 20.14
N LEU A 95 -34.86 -9.36 18.85
CA LEU A 95 -34.04 -9.89 17.75
C LEU A 95 -32.65 -9.25 17.73
N THR A 96 -32.56 -7.94 17.96
CA THR A 96 -31.27 -7.24 18.10
C THR A 96 -30.45 -7.76 19.27
N ALA A 97 -31.07 -7.95 20.45
CA ALA A 97 -30.41 -8.52 21.62
C ALA A 97 -29.93 -9.97 21.37
N SER A 98 -30.77 -10.80 20.73
CA SER A 98 -30.45 -12.17 20.34
C SER A 98 -29.28 -12.22 19.37
N ARG A 99 -29.23 -11.29 18.40
CA ARG A 99 -28.10 -11.11 17.47
C ARG A 99 -26.81 -10.75 18.19
N LEU A 100 -26.85 -9.83 19.15
CA LEU A 100 -25.68 -9.41 19.93
C LEU A 100 -25.16 -10.52 20.86
N CYS A 101 -26.02 -11.42 21.32
CA CYS A 101 -25.66 -12.59 22.11
C CYS A 101 -25.33 -13.84 21.28
N SER A 102 -25.34 -13.75 19.94
CA SER A 102 -25.20 -14.89 19.03
C SER A 102 -26.17 -16.05 19.31
N ASN A 103 -27.36 -15.76 19.87
CA ASN A 103 -28.33 -16.77 20.28
C ASN A 103 -29.38 -17.01 19.19
N LEU A 104 -29.02 -17.84 18.19
CA LEU A 104 -29.89 -18.17 17.07
C LEU A 104 -31.16 -18.93 17.48
N ALA A 105 -31.09 -19.76 18.52
CA ALA A 105 -32.23 -20.55 18.99
C ALA A 105 -33.38 -19.64 19.48
N LEU A 106 -33.05 -18.65 20.31
CA LEU A 106 -34.02 -17.66 20.75
C LEU A 106 -34.52 -16.80 19.58
N GLY A 107 -33.63 -16.45 18.64
CA GLY A 107 -34.01 -15.74 17.43
C GLY A 107 -35.09 -16.47 16.61
N LYS A 108 -34.97 -17.80 16.45
CA LYS A 108 -36.00 -18.64 15.81
C LYS A 108 -37.32 -18.68 16.60
N GLN A 109 -37.26 -18.69 17.93
CA GLN A 109 -38.48 -18.60 18.76
C GLN A 109 -39.19 -17.26 18.59
N VAL A 110 -38.42 -16.15 18.57
CA VAL A 110 -38.96 -14.81 18.36
C VAL A 110 -39.52 -14.64 16.95
N HIS A 111 -38.91 -15.28 15.95
CA HIS A 111 -39.48 -15.36 14.59
C HIS A 111 -40.83 -16.11 14.58
N ALA A 112 -40.93 -17.24 15.28
CA ALA A 112 -42.21 -17.94 15.44
C ALA A 112 -43.26 -17.08 16.17
N HIS A 113 -42.84 -16.28 17.16
CA HIS A 113 -43.71 -15.29 17.82
C HIS A 113 -44.20 -14.21 16.85
N ALA A 114 -43.35 -13.73 15.93
CA ALA A 114 -43.77 -12.78 14.91
C ALA A 114 -44.93 -13.33 14.06
N PHE A 115 -44.85 -14.59 13.62
CA PHE A 115 -45.97 -15.25 12.93
C PHE A 115 -47.19 -15.41 13.83
N LYS A 116 -47.01 -15.96 15.04
CA LYS A 116 -48.11 -16.22 15.99
C LYS A 116 -48.90 -14.96 16.35
N PHE A 117 -48.23 -13.82 16.45
CA PHE A 117 -48.86 -12.55 16.84
C PHE A 117 -49.26 -11.66 15.65
N GLY A 118 -49.07 -12.10 14.41
CA GLY A 118 -49.51 -11.37 13.21
C GLY A 118 -48.58 -10.24 12.76
N PHE A 119 -47.30 -10.30 13.13
CA PHE A 119 -46.27 -9.31 12.75
C PHE A 119 -45.36 -9.81 11.61
N SER A 120 -45.74 -10.86 10.89
CA SER A 120 -44.97 -11.39 9.75
C SER A 120 -44.87 -10.42 8.57
N SER A 121 -45.76 -9.43 8.50
CA SER A 121 -45.77 -8.37 7.48
C SER A 121 -45.14 -7.06 7.97
N ASP A 122 -44.74 -6.98 9.24
CA ASP A 122 -44.23 -5.74 9.83
C ASP A 122 -42.80 -5.45 9.35
N LEU A 123 -42.61 -4.24 8.84
CA LEU A 123 -41.36 -3.76 8.25
C LEU A 123 -40.17 -3.84 9.21
N TYR A 124 -40.36 -3.44 10.46
CA TYR A 124 -39.29 -3.40 11.46
C TYR A 124 -38.93 -4.82 11.90
N VAL A 125 -39.92 -5.71 11.99
CA VAL A 125 -39.70 -7.13 12.32
C VAL A 125 -38.96 -7.85 11.19
N ILE A 126 -39.39 -7.70 9.94
CA ILE A 126 -38.72 -8.30 8.77
C ILE A 126 -37.26 -7.84 8.69
N THR A 127 -37.02 -6.54 8.85
CA THR A 127 -35.67 -5.96 8.83
C THR A 127 -34.77 -6.56 9.92
N ALA A 128 -35.29 -6.64 11.16
CA ALA A 128 -34.54 -7.22 12.28
C ALA A 128 -34.29 -8.74 12.12
N LEU A 129 -35.22 -9.47 11.50
CA LEU A 129 -35.04 -10.89 11.18
C LEU A 129 -33.94 -11.11 10.12
N ILE A 130 -33.92 -10.30 9.07
CA ILE A 130 -32.87 -10.35 8.04
C ILE A 130 -31.49 -10.07 8.65
N GLU A 131 -31.37 -9.05 9.50
CA GLU A 131 -30.12 -8.74 10.20
C GLU A 131 -29.67 -9.87 11.15
N LEU A 132 -30.61 -10.48 11.88
CA LEU A 132 -30.35 -11.61 12.76
C LEU A 132 -29.81 -12.80 11.97
N TYR A 133 -30.56 -13.27 10.97
CA TYR A 133 -30.21 -14.45 10.20
C TYR A 133 -28.98 -14.22 9.33
N GLY A 134 -28.83 -13.03 8.77
CA GLY A 134 -27.68 -12.65 7.96
C GLY A 134 -26.36 -12.72 8.71
N ARG A 135 -26.32 -12.23 9.96
CA ARG A 135 -25.08 -12.24 10.76
C ARG A 135 -24.79 -13.57 11.47
N LEU A 136 -25.78 -14.47 11.56
CA LEU A 136 -25.63 -15.79 12.18
C LEU A 136 -25.53 -16.90 11.12
N HIS A 137 -24.95 -16.59 9.96
CA HIS A 137 -24.68 -17.51 8.84
C HIS A 137 -25.91 -18.28 8.30
N ALA A 138 -27.10 -17.69 8.41
CA ALA A 138 -28.35 -18.22 7.90
C ALA A 138 -28.92 -17.34 6.79
N VAL A 139 -28.07 -16.90 5.85
CA VAL A 139 -28.44 -15.95 4.78
C VAL A 139 -29.58 -16.49 3.90
N GLU A 140 -29.66 -17.80 3.68
CA GLU A 140 -30.78 -18.42 2.97
C GLU A 140 -32.11 -18.28 3.74
N THR A 141 -32.07 -18.33 5.08
CA THR A 141 -33.24 -18.05 5.90
C THR A 141 -33.61 -16.58 5.85
N ALA A 142 -32.63 -15.67 5.80
CA ALA A 142 -32.87 -14.25 5.61
C ALA A 142 -33.55 -13.95 4.25
N LYS A 143 -33.10 -14.62 3.18
CA LYS A 143 -33.75 -14.57 1.87
C LYS A 143 -35.17 -15.14 1.91
N TRP A 144 -35.37 -16.28 2.56
CA TRP A 144 -36.70 -16.86 2.72
C TRP A 144 -37.68 -15.92 3.44
N VAL A 145 -37.23 -15.23 4.50
CA VAL A 145 -38.03 -14.21 5.20
C VAL A 145 -38.45 -13.08 4.27
N LEU A 146 -37.55 -12.65 3.39
CA LEU A 146 -37.83 -11.61 2.40
C LEU A 146 -38.80 -12.09 1.30
N ASP A 147 -38.59 -13.29 0.76
CA ASP A 147 -39.40 -13.84 -0.34
C ASP A 147 -40.85 -14.14 0.11
N ASN A 148 -41.06 -14.42 1.39
CA ASN A 148 -42.39 -14.67 1.99
C ASN A 148 -43.01 -13.42 2.63
N ALA A 149 -42.34 -12.26 2.57
CA ALA A 149 -42.90 -11.01 3.07
C ALA A 149 -44.00 -10.50 2.11
N PRO A 150 -45.21 -10.12 2.61
CA PRO A 150 -46.29 -9.62 1.77
C PRO A 150 -45.98 -8.28 1.08
N THR A 151 -45.02 -7.52 1.62
CA THR A 151 -44.68 -6.18 1.15
C THR A 151 -43.31 -6.16 0.47
N SER A 152 -43.30 -5.67 -0.78
CA SER A 152 -42.07 -5.41 -1.52
C SER A 152 -41.34 -4.23 -0.87
N ASN A 153 -40.26 -4.49 -0.13
CA ASN A 153 -39.52 -3.46 0.58
C ASN A 153 -38.09 -3.29 0.03
N SER A 154 -37.74 -2.07 -0.39
CA SER A 154 -36.40 -1.69 -0.88
C SER A 154 -35.33 -1.72 0.21
N VAL A 155 -35.68 -1.36 1.45
CA VAL A 155 -34.74 -1.32 2.58
C VAL A 155 -34.29 -2.72 2.97
N ALA A 156 -35.24 -3.66 3.12
CA ALA A 156 -34.94 -5.06 3.44
C ALA A 156 -34.09 -5.74 2.35
N ARG A 157 -34.36 -5.43 1.07
CA ARG A 157 -33.54 -5.89 -0.07
C ARG A 157 -32.13 -5.32 -0.04
N THR A 158 -31.97 -4.04 0.26
CA THR A 158 -30.66 -3.39 0.39
C THR A 158 -29.84 -4.02 1.53
N ILE A 159 -30.48 -4.34 2.66
CA ILE A 159 -29.82 -5.03 3.78
C ILE A 159 -29.39 -6.44 3.37
N LEU A 160 -30.26 -7.20 2.70
CA LEU A 160 -29.92 -8.53 2.20
C LEU A 160 -28.76 -8.48 1.20
N ALA A 161 -28.76 -7.52 0.28
CA ALA A 161 -27.66 -7.32 -0.67
C ALA A 161 -26.33 -7.01 0.06
N LYS A 162 -26.35 -6.15 1.09
CA LYS A 162 -25.16 -5.89 1.93
C LYS A 162 -24.67 -7.14 2.64
N LEU A 163 -25.58 -7.97 3.16
CA LEU A 163 -25.23 -9.24 3.80
C LEU A 163 -24.56 -10.20 2.81
N TYR A 164 -25.05 -10.27 1.57
CA TYR A 164 -24.39 -11.06 0.52
C TYR A 164 -23.00 -10.54 0.17
N LEU A 165 -22.74 -9.23 0.23
CA LEU A 165 -21.39 -8.69 0.05
C LEU A 165 -20.45 -9.08 1.19
N VAL A 166 -20.93 -9.07 2.44
CA VAL A 166 -20.15 -9.52 3.60
C VAL A 166 -19.81 -11.01 3.50
N ASP A 167 -20.72 -11.83 2.96
CA ASP A 167 -20.51 -13.27 2.72
C ASP A 167 -19.74 -13.56 1.41
N ASN A 168 -19.19 -12.53 0.74
CA ASN A 168 -18.47 -12.61 -0.53
C ASN A 168 -19.25 -13.30 -1.67
N LYS A 169 -20.57 -13.06 -1.75
CA LYS A 169 -21.48 -13.57 -2.79
C LYS A 169 -22.07 -12.43 -3.64
N PRO A 170 -21.25 -11.70 -4.41
CA PRO A 170 -21.70 -10.51 -5.13
C PRO A 170 -22.73 -10.81 -6.24
N HIS A 171 -22.72 -12.01 -6.84
CA HIS A 171 -23.73 -12.39 -7.83
C HIS A 171 -25.17 -12.42 -7.26
N LEU A 172 -25.32 -12.81 -5.99
CA LEU A 172 -26.63 -12.80 -5.33
C LEU A 172 -27.04 -11.38 -4.95
N ALA A 173 -26.09 -10.55 -4.50
CA ALA A 173 -26.34 -9.15 -4.19
C ALA A 173 -26.83 -8.36 -5.41
N ILE A 174 -26.24 -8.57 -6.59
CA ILE A 174 -26.67 -7.88 -7.81
C ILE A 174 -28.03 -8.38 -8.30
N GLU A 175 -28.37 -9.65 -8.10
CA GLU A 175 -29.70 -10.16 -8.46
C GLU A 175 -30.79 -9.56 -7.58
N ILE A 176 -30.54 -9.38 -6.28
CA ILE A 176 -31.46 -8.65 -5.40
C ILE A 176 -31.67 -7.20 -5.89
N PHE A 177 -30.61 -6.53 -6.34
CA PHE A 177 -30.72 -5.20 -6.93
C PHE A 177 -31.53 -5.22 -8.24
N ASN A 178 -31.27 -6.18 -9.14
CA ASN A 178 -32.04 -6.34 -10.38
C ASN A 178 -33.53 -6.62 -10.10
N GLN A 179 -33.84 -7.37 -9.04
CA GLN A 179 -35.22 -7.59 -8.60
C GLN A 179 -35.88 -6.28 -8.12
N MET A 180 -35.15 -5.41 -7.40
CA MET A 180 -35.66 -4.08 -7.04
C MET A 180 -36.04 -3.26 -8.28
N LEU A 181 -35.22 -3.31 -9.33
CA LEU A 181 -35.51 -2.64 -10.61
C LEU A 181 -36.76 -3.21 -11.29
N ARG A 182 -36.88 -4.54 -11.37
CA ARG A 182 -38.05 -5.22 -11.99
C ARG A 182 -39.35 -4.88 -11.27
N LEU A 183 -39.30 -4.72 -9.95
CA LEU A 183 -40.45 -4.37 -9.11
C LEU A 183 -40.75 -2.87 -9.06
N LYS A 184 -39.99 -2.03 -9.79
CA LYS A 184 -40.10 -0.56 -9.78
C LYS A 184 -40.09 0.01 -8.36
N ALA A 185 -39.28 -0.57 -7.48
CA ALA A 185 -39.12 -0.07 -6.12
C ALA A 185 -38.32 1.24 -6.12
N ASP A 186 -38.61 2.13 -5.17
CA ASP A 186 -37.81 3.34 -4.99
C ASP A 186 -36.35 2.97 -4.64
N ILE A 187 -35.42 3.50 -5.43
CA ILE A 187 -33.99 3.29 -5.27
C ILE A 187 -33.42 4.46 -4.47
N ASP A 188 -32.94 4.18 -3.27
CA ASP A 188 -32.27 5.17 -2.45
C ASP A 188 -30.75 5.20 -2.73
N PRO A 189 -30.02 6.23 -2.25
CA PRO A 189 -28.56 6.30 -2.39
C PRO A 189 -27.84 5.07 -1.83
N VAL A 190 -28.38 4.43 -0.79
CA VAL A 190 -27.75 3.29 -0.11
C VAL A 190 -27.82 2.03 -0.98
N ALA A 191 -28.93 1.82 -1.69
CA ALA A 191 -29.10 0.75 -2.65
C ALA A 191 -28.11 0.88 -3.81
N LEU A 192 -27.93 2.09 -4.36
CA LEU A 192 -26.94 2.35 -5.42
C LEU A 192 -25.51 2.13 -4.95
N VAL A 193 -25.14 2.59 -3.75
CA VAL A 193 -23.83 2.34 -3.16
C VAL A 193 -23.58 0.84 -2.97
N THR A 194 -24.60 0.10 -2.52
CA THR A 194 -24.52 -1.36 -2.37
C THR A 194 -24.35 -2.04 -3.73
N ALA A 195 -25.09 -1.61 -4.76
CA ALA A 195 -24.97 -2.14 -6.11
C ALA A 195 -23.60 -1.82 -6.74
N ALA A 196 -23.08 -0.61 -6.52
CA ALA A 196 -21.75 -0.20 -6.97
C ALA A 196 -20.65 -1.02 -6.28
N GLY A 197 -20.72 -1.20 -4.95
CA GLY A 197 -19.82 -2.10 -4.22
C GLY A 197 -19.91 -3.56 -4.67
N THR A 198 -21.09 -4.00 -5.11
CA THR A 198 -21.24 -5.32 -5.74
C THR A 198 -20.49 -5.41 -7.07
N CYS A 199 -20.59 -4.37 -7.90
CA CYS A 199 -19.90 -4.30 -9.18
C CYS A 199 -18.37 -4.23 -9.01
N SER A 200 -17.87 -3.52 -7.99
CA SER A 200 -16.44 -3.55 -7.60
C SER A 200 -15.93 -4.99 -7.41
N LEU A 201 -16.67 -5.81 -6.65
CA LEU A 201 -16.26 -7.20 -6.38
C LEU A 201 -16.39 -8.10 -7.62
N LEU A 202 -17.41 -7.87 -8.46
CA LEU A 202 -17.58 -8.60 -9.72
C LEU A 202 -16.55 -8.22 -10.78
N LYS A 203 -15.90 -7.05 -10.64
CA LYS A 203 -15.02 -6.44 -11.66
C LYS A 203 -15.67 -6.39 -13.06
N SER A 204 -17.00 -6.20 -13.11
CA SER A 204 -17.76 -6.19 -14.36
C SER A 204 -18.07 -4.76 -14.80
N LEU A 205 -17.29 -4.28 -15.76
CA LEU A 205 -17.48 -2.92 -16.31
C LEU A 205 -18.86 -2.74 -16.97
N GLN A 206 -19.42 -3.78 -17.58
CA GLN A 206 -20.76 -3.73 -18.17
C GLN A 206 -21.83 -3.48 -17.11
N GLN A 207 -21.76 -4.18 -15.97
CA GLN A 207 -22.70 -3.99 -14.87
C GLN A 207 -22.48 -2.64 -14.19
N ALA A 208 -21.23 -2.21 -14.03
CA ALA A 208 -20.87 -0.91 -13.51
C ALA A 208 -21.52 0.24 -14.31
N ARG A 209 -21.44 0.18 -15.65
CA ARG A 209 -22.09 1.16 -16.55
C ARG A 209 -23.62 1.16 -16.41
N LYS A 210 -24.25 -0.01 -16.23
CA LYS A 210 -25.70 -0.10 -15.97
C LYS A 210 -26.09 0.55 -14.65
N VAL A 211 -25.35 0.27 -13.56
CA VAL A 211 -25.61 0.89 -12.25
C VAL A 211 -25.42 2.40 -12.29
N HIS A 212 -24.39 2.88 -13.00
CA HIS A 212 -24.20 4.32 -13.20
C HIS A 212 -25.33 4.96 -14.02
N GLN A 213 -25.80 4.30 -15.09
CA GLN A 213 -26.96 4.75 -15.84
C GLN A 213 -28.22 4.87 -14.95
N ILE A 214 -28.47 3.87 -14.10
CA ILE A 214 -29.59 3.90 -13.15
C ILE A 214 -29.43 5.06 -12.15
N ALA A 215 -28.22 5.30 -11.65
CA ALA A 215 -27.94 6.44 -10.77
C ALA A 215 -28.28 7.78 -11.45
N ARG A 216 -28.01 7.92 -12.75
CA ARG A 216 -28.39 9.08 -13.56
C ARG A 216 -29.90 9.20 -13.73
N GLU A 217 -30.57 8.11 -14.07
CA GLU A 217 -32.03 8.06 -14.23
C GLU A 217 -32.77 8.42 -12.92
N CYS A 218 -32.21 8.04 -11.76
CA CYS A 218 -32.73 8.43 -10.45
C CYS A 218 -32.34 9.85 -10.01
N GLY A 219 -31.54 10.59 -10.79
CA GLY A 219 -31.04 11.91 -10.40
C GLY A 219 -30.04 11.89 -9.23
N LEU A 220 -29.44 10.73 -8.95
CA LEU A 220 -28.52 10.49 -7.82
C LEU A 220 -27.04 10.41 -8.25
N GLU A 221 -26.72 10.58 -9.54
CA GLU A 221 -25.36 10.53 -10.10
C GLU A 221 -24.37 11.44 -9.35
N PHE A 222 -24.80 12.65 -8.97
CA PHE A 222 -23.98 13.65 -8.25
C PHE A 222 -24.25 13.71 -6.74
N HIS A 223 -25.00 12.76 -6.18
CA HIS A 223 -25.09 12.62 -4.73
C HIS A 223 -23.74 12.13 -4.20
N LEU A 224 -23.04 12.92 -3.37
CA LEU A 224 -21.65 12.67 -2.93
C LEU A 224 -21.35 11.20 -2.57
N LEU A 225 -22.22 10.58 -1.75
CA LEU A 225 -22.08 9.18 -1.35
C LEU A 225 -22.09 8.22 -2.55
N VAL A 226 -23.00 8.44 -3.50
CA VAL A 226 -23.18 7.61 -4.71
C VAL A 226 -22.02 7.85 -5.66
N SER A 227 -21.66 9.12 -5.94
CA SER A 227 -20.54 9.45 -6.81
C SER A 227 -19.22 8.85 -6.29
N ASN A 228 -18.95 8.96 -4.98
CA ASN A 228 -17.77 8.35 -4.36
C ASN A 228 -17.76 6.82 -4.54
N SER A 229 -18.90 6.16 -4.35
CA SER A 229 -19.02 4.72 -4.56
C SER A 229 -18.91 4.30 -6.04
N LEU A 230 -19.43 5.11 -6.96
CA LEU A 230 -19.33 4.87 -8.40
C LEU A 230 -17.89 5.05 -8.90
N MET A 231 -17.17 6.06 -8.40
CA MET A 231 -15.75 6.24 -8.71
C MET A 231 -14.94 5.04 -8.26
N LYS A 232 -15.13 4.59 -7.01
CA LYS A 232 -14.50 3.36 -6.49
C LYS A 232 -14.79 2.15 -7.37
N MET A 233 -16.06 1.97 -7.74
CA MET A 233 -16.50 0.89 -8.64
C MET A 233 -15.76 0.91 -9.98
N TYR A 234 -15.63 2.07 -10.62
CA TYR A 234 -14.90 2.18 -11.87
C TYR A 234 -13.39 1.91 -11.71
N ILE A 235 -12.78 2.40 -10.63
CA ILE A 235 -11.37 2.12 -10.30
C ILE A 235 -11.13 0.62 -10.11
N ASP A 236 -11.99 -0.07 -9.36
CA ASP A 236 -11.88 -1.51 -9.11
C ASP A 236 -12.18 -2.36 -10.37
N CYS A 237 -12.90 -1.81 -11.34
CA CYS A 237 -13.15 -2.40 -12.67
C CYS A 237 -12.11 -1.98 -13.73
N ASP A 238 -10.93 -1.49 -13.30
CA ASP A 238 -9.82 -1.07 -14.15
C ASP A 238 -10.17 0.04 -15.19
N SER A 239 -11.19 0.84 -14.89
CA SER A 239 -11.76 1.87 -15.76
C SER A 239 -11.53 3.26 -15.14
N LEU A 240 -10.25 3.65 -15.08
CA LEU A 240 -9.83 4.91 -14.44
C LEU A 240 -10.30 6.14 -15.23
N GLU A 241 -10.49 6.03 -16.54
CA GLU A 241 -10.97 7.13 -17.38
C GLU A 241 -12.40 7.54 -17.03
N GLU A 242 -13.32 6.59 -16.91
CA GLU A 242 -14.69 6.86 -16.49
C GLU A 242 -14.78 7.33 -15.04
N ALA A 243 -13.96 6.77 -14.14
CA ALA A 243 -13.84 7.28 -12.78
C ALA A 243 -13.41 8.75 -12.80
N ARG A 244 -12.43 9.10 -13.64
CA ARG A 244 -11.91 10.46 -13.76
C ARG A 244 -12.93 11.41 -14.38
N SER A 245 -13.64 10.97 -15.41
CA SER A 245 -14.73 11.75 -16.02
C SER A 245 -15.83 12.06 -15.01
N LEU A 246 -16.23 11.09 -14.18
CA LEU A 246 -17.21 11.32 -13.12
C LEU A 246 -16.67 12.30 -12.09
N PHE A 247 -15.43 12.09 -11.63
CA PHE A 247 -14.77 13.01 -10.70
C PHE A 247 -14.73 14.44 -11.22
N ASP A 248 -14.37 14.67 -12.49
CA ASP A 248 -14.29 16.00 -13.09
C ASP A 248 -15.69 16.63 -13.32
N ALA A 249 -16.73 15.81 -13.48
CA ALA A 249 -18.12 16.28 -13.59
C ALA A 249 -18.77 16.65 -12.25
N MET A 250 -18.27 16.14 -11.12
CA MET A 250 -18.86 16.40 -9.80
C MET A 250 -18.89 17.91 -9.45
N PRO A 251 -20.05 18.49 -9.08
CA PRO A 251 -20.15 19.90 -8.68
C PRO A 251 -19.40 20.22 -7.39
N SER A 252 -19.40 19.27 -6.44
CA SER A 252 -18.70 19.35 -5.16
C SER A 252 -17.94 18.06 -4.93
N ARG A 253 -16.75 18.15 -4.33
CA ARG A 253 -15.87 17.01 -4.05
C ARG A 253 -15.42 17.10 -2.61
N ASP A 254 -15.58 16.01 -1.87
CA ASP A 254 -15.13 15.91 -0.48
C ASP A 254 -13.77 15.21 -0.38
N LEU A 255 -13.25 15.11 0.84
CA LEU A 255 -12.01 14.41 1.13
C LEU A 255 -11.98 13.00 0.52
N ILE A 256 -13.09 12.27 0.60
CA ILE A 256 -13.21 10.90 0.09
C ILE A 256 -13.08 10.89 -1.44
N SER A 257 -13.74 11.82 -2.14
CA SER A 257 -13.63 11.95 -3.60
C SER A 257 -12.18 12.11 -4.05
N TRP A 258 -11.42 13.00 -3.40
CA TRP A 258 -10.02 13.26 -3.74
C TRP A 258 -9.12 12.07 -3.42
N THR A 259 -9.30 11.46 -2.24
CA THR A 259 -8.49 10.34 -1.79
C THR A 259 -8.68 9.11 -2.67
N GLU A 260 -9.93 8.79 -3.04
CA GLU A 260 -10.22 7.64 -3.91
C GLU A 260 -9.61 7.84 -5.31
N MET A 261 -9.70 9.04 -5.88
CA MET A 261 -9.09 9.33 -7.18
C MET A 261 -7.56 9.27 -7.15
N ILE A 262 -6.94 9.77 -6.07
CA ILE A 262 -5.49 9.65 -5.85
C ILE A 262 -5.09 8.18 -5.74
N GLN A 263 -5.81 7.38 -4.95
CA GLN A 263 -5.56 5.95 -4.81
C GLN A 263 -5.68 5.21 -6.15
N GLY A 264 -6.70 5.52 -6.96
CA GLY A 264 -6.89 4.92 -8.28
C GLY A 264 -5.71 5.17 -9.21
N HIS A 265 -5.23 6.42 -9.28
CA HIS A 265 -4.03 6.74 -10.06
C HIS A 265 -2.76 6.04 -9.52
N VAL A 266 -2.57 5.96 -8.21
CA VAL A 266 -1.41 5.29 -7.61
C VAL A 266 -1.42 3.78 -7.89
N LYS A 267 -2.57 3.13 -7.74
CA LYS A 267 -2.76 1.70 -8.04
C LYS A 267 -2.45 1.38 -9.50
N ASN A 268 -2.85 2.26 -10.43
CA ASN A 268 -2.64 2.07 -11.87
C ASN A 268 -1.30 2.62 -12.39
N GLY A 269 -0.35 2.96 -11.51
CA GLY A 269 0.98 3.44 -11.90
C GLY A 269 1.04 4.91 -12.36
N GLY A 270 -0.07 5.64 -12.34
CA GLY A 270 -0.20 7.06 -12.68
C GLY A 270 0.34 8.02 -11.61
N TYR A 271 1.56 7.81 -11.12
CA TYR A 271 2.14 8.54 -9.99
C TYR A 271 2.19 10.07 -10.18
N ASN A 272 2.51 10.53 -11.39
CA ASN A 272 2.56 11.96 -11.70
C ASN A 272 1.17 12.62 -11.61
N GLU A 273 0.13 11.93 -12.10
CA GLU A 273 -1.25 12.43 -12.01
C GLU A 273 -1.76 12.41 -10.57
N ALA A 274 -1.42 11.37 -9.79
CA ALA A 274 -1.71 11.34 -8.36
C ALA A 274 -1.11 12.55 -7.61
N LEU A 275 0.16 12.89 -7.88
CA LEU A 275 0.81 14.06 -7.29
C LEU A 275 0.19 15.38 -7.74
N LYS A 276 -0.26 15.47 -9.01
CA LYS A 276 -1.01 16.64 -9.50
C LYS A 276 -2.35 16.79 -8.77
N LEU A 277 -3.10 15.71 -8.62
CA LEU A 277 -4.38 15.70 -7.90
C LEU A 277 -4.20 16.08 -6.43
N PHE A 278 -3.17 15.56 -5.76
CA PHE A 278 -2.85 15.95 -4.39
C PHE A 278 -2.57 17.47 -4.26
N ARG A 279 -1.84 18.05 -5.22
CA ARG A 279 -1.62 19.50 -5.29
C ARG A 279 -2.91 20.29 -5.56
N LEU A 280 -3.83 19.75 -6.35
CA LEU A 280 -5.13 20.38 -6.61
C LEU A 280 -6.04 20.32 -5.39
N MET A 281 -6.09 19.20 -4.68
CA MET A 281 -6.81 19.03 -3.42
C MET A 281 -6.39 20.06 -2.37
N THR A 282 -5.07 20.24 -2.19
CA THR A 282 -4.53 21.23 -1.25
C THR A 282 -4.82 22.67 -1.68
N LYS A 283 -4.77 22.98 -2.99
CA LYS A 283 -5.21 24.28 -3.53
C LYS A 283 -6.71 24.53 -3.32
N ALA A 284 -7.53 23.48 -3.39
CA ALA A 284 -8.96 23.52 -3.06
C ALA A 284 -9.23 23.64 -1.55
N ARG A 285 -8.18 23.81 -0.72
CA ARG A 285 -8.25 23.93 0.75
C ARG A 285 -8.85 22.72 1.46
N ILE A 286 -8.84 21.56 0.81
CA ILE A 286 -9.23 20.29 1.42
C ILE A 286 -7.99 19.72 2.10
N LYS A 287 -8.07 19.54 3.42
CA LYS A 287 -6.95 19.06 4.23
C LYS A 287 -6.80 17.55 4.08
N PRO A 288 -5.64 17.05 3.62
CA PRO A 288 -5.33 15.62 3.64
C PRO A 288 -5.39 15.04 5.05
N ASP A 289 -6.02 13.88 5.17
CA ASP A 289 -6.00 13.05 6.37
C ASP A 289 -4.92 11.95 6.28
N SER A 290 -4.83 11.11 7.32
CA SER A 290 -3.90 9.99 7.38
C SER A 290 -4.02 9.06 6.16
N LEU A 291 -5.24 8.71 5.76
CA LEU A 291 -5.48 7.85 4.60
C LEU A 291 -5.01 8.49 3.29
N THR A 292 -5.28 9.78 3.10
CA THR A 292 -4.84 10.52 1.92
C THR A 292 -3.32 10.53 1.82
N VAL A 293 -2.65 10.80 2.96
CA VAL A 293 -1.19 10.86 3.02
C VAL A 293 -0.58 9.49 2.72
N THR A 294 -1.03 8.42 3.37
CA THR A 294 -0.52 7.06 3.10
C THR A 294 -0.75 6.64 1.65
N SER A 295 -1.86 7.06 1.05
CA SER A 295 -2.19 6.76 -0.35
C SER A 295 -1.25 7.41 -1.36
N ILE A 296 -0.71 8.60 -1.09
CA ILE A 296 0.18 9.32 -2.03
C ILE A 296 1.67 8.98 -1.84
N LEU A 297 2.06 8.40 -0.70
CA LEU A 297 3.46 8.06 -0.42
C LEU A 297 4.12 7.14 -1.46
N PRO A 298 3.46 6.11 -2.03
CA PRO A 298 4.05 5.30 -3.09
C PRO A 298 4.44 6.11 -4.34
N ALA A 299 3.69 7.18 -4.66
CA ALA A 299 4.04 8.09 -5.76
C ALA A 299 5.31 8.91 -5.43
N CYS A 300 5.46 9.31 -4.16
CA CYS A 300 6.65 10.02 -3.69
C CYS A 300 7.91 9.13 -3.68
N ALA A 301 7.73 7.82 -3.50
CA ALA A 301 8.82 6.83 -3.48
C ALA A 301 9.39 6.50 -4.87
N ARG A 302 8.57 6.59 -5.93
CA ARG A 302 8.93 6.15 -7.29
C ARG A 302 9.40 7.27 -8.20
N VAL A 303 8.83 8.46 -8.06
CA VAL A 303 9.26 9.65 -8.80
C VAL A 303 10.52 10.21 -8.10
N PRO A 304 11.42 10.94 -8.79
CA PRO A 304 12.48 11.72 -8.14
C PRO A 304 12.00 12.73 -7.05
N ALA A 305 10.70 12.78 -6.76
CA ALA A 305 9.93 13.61 -5.84
C ALA A 305 10.07 13.22 -4.34
N HIS A 306 11.26 12.82 -3.90
CA HIS A 306 11.50 12.42 -2.52
C HIS A 306 11.34 13.59 -1.51
N LYS A 307 11.48 14.83 -1.99
CA LYS A 307 11.23 16.03 -1.18
C LYS A 307 9.78 16.13 -0.72
N GLN A 308 8.83 15.78 -1.60
CA GLN A 308 7.40 15.76 -1.27
C GLN A 308 7.10 14.80 -0.11
N GLY A 309 7.76 13.63 -0.07
CA GLY A 309 7.63 12.69 1.04
C GLY A 309 8.03 13.31 2.39
N LYS A 310 9.13 14.08 2.44
CA LYS A 310 9.54 14.81 3.65
C LYS A 310 8.57 15.93 4.02
N GLU A 311 8.07 16.67 3.03
CA GLU A 311 7.06 17.72 3.24
C GLU A 311 5.77 17.14 3.83
N LEU A 312 5.33 15.97 3.37
CA LEU A 312 4.17 15.24 3.92
C LEU A 312 4.40 14.76 5.35
N HIS A 313 5.59 14.25 5.64
CA HIS A 313 5.94 13.84 7.01
C HIS A 313 5.86 15.04 7.97
N ALA A 314 6.45 16.18 7.58
CA ALA A 314 6.36 17.42 8.35
C ALA A 314 4.91 17.94 8.47
N TYR A 315 4.08 17.75 7.43
CA TYR A 315 2.67 18.11 7.46
C TYR A 315 1.90 17.34 8.55
N LEU A 316 2.12 16.02 8.69
CA LEU A 316 1.42 15.24 9.73
C LEU A 316 1.74 15.74 11.14
N PHE A 317 3.02 15.96 11.43
CA PHE A 317 3.44 16.54 12.72
C PHE A 317 2.82 17.91 12.98
N ARG A 318 2.86 18.82 12.00
CA ARG A 318 2.32 20.18 12.15
C ARG A 318 0.81 20.22 12.35
N ASN A 319 0.09 19.23 11.84
CA ASN A 319 -1.37 19.16 11.94
C ASN A 319 -1.85 18.20 13.05
N GLY A 320 -0.93 17.64 13.84
CA GLY A 320 -1.27 16.71 14.93
C GLY A 320 -2.00 15.46 14.43
N ILE A 321 -1.70 15.00 13.21
CA ILE A 321 -2.27 13.76 12.69
C ILE A 321 -1.44 12.61 13.25
N ASP A 322 -2.13 11.66 13.90
CA ASP A 322 -1.49 10.54 14.58
C ASP A 322 -0.71 9.66 13.60
N MET A 323 0.55 9.37 13.96
CA MET A 323 1.46 8.49 13.25
C MET A 323 1.29 7.07 13.79
N ASN A 324 0.11 6.49 13.57
CA ASN A 324 -0.13 5.09 13.94
C ASN A 324 0.79 4.14 13.16
N LEU A 325 0.80 2.87 13.56
CA LEU A 325 1.64 1.82 12.96
C LEU A 325 1.58 1.78 11.43
N THR A 326 0.37 1.88 10.84
CA THR A 326 0.20 1.88 9.38
C THR A 326 0.84 3.09 8.71
N VAL A 327 0.71 4.27 9.30
CA VAL A 327 1.32 5.49 8.77
C VAL A 327 2.84 5.42 8.89
N GLN A 328 3.37 4.97 10.04
CA GLN A 328 4.81 4.78 10.24
C GLN A 328 5.40 3.82 9.21
N ASN A 329 4.77 2.67 8.99
CA ASN A 329 5.16 1.69 7.96
C ASN A 329 5.18 2.32 6.56
N ALA A 330 4.15 3.08 6.19
CA ALA A 330 4.09 3.73 4.88
C ALA A 330 5.20 4.77 4.67
N PHE A 331 5.59 5.53 5.71
CA PHE A 331 6.72 6.47 5.63
C PHE A 331 8.07 5.76 5.57
N MET A 332 8.25 4.69 6.35
CA MET A 332 9.46 3.87 6.28
C MET A 332 9.66 3.32 4.87
N ASP A 333 8.62 2.71 4.28
CA ASP A 333 8.66 2.20 2.92
C ASP A 333 9.00 3.28 1.89
N MET A 334 8.38 4.47 2.02
CA MET A 334 8.68 5.61 1.16
C MET A 334 10.13 6.06 1.28
N TYR A 335 10.66 6.18 2.51
CA TYR A 335 12.03 6.62 2.73
C TYR A 335 13.05 5.60 2.22
N VAL A 336 12.85 4.31 2.50
CA VAL A 336 13.65 3.20 1.98
C VAL A 336 13.73 3.26 0.46
N LYS A 337 12.58 3.35 -0.22
CA LYS A 337 12.48 3.37 -1.69
C LYS A 337 12.91 4.69 -2.34
N SER A 338 13.21 5.70 -1.53
CA SER A 338 13.76 7.00 -1.92
C SER A 338 15.26 7.15 -1.60
N GLY A 339 15.91 6.12 -1.05
CA GLY A 339 17.33 6.15 -0.69
C GLY A 339 17.63 6.95 0.59
N PHE A 340 16.64 7.12 1.48
CA PHE A 340 16.79 7.75 2.80
C PHE A 340 16.71 6.70 3.91
N ILE A 341 17.54 5.66 3.83
CA ILE A 341 17.53 4.54 4.78
C ILE A 341 17.73 5.00 6.24
N GLU A 342 18.57 6.01 6.47
CA GLU A 342 18.77 6.61 7.79
C GLU A 342 17.49 7.24 8.37
N LEU A 343 16.68 7.90 7.54
CA LEU A 343 15.40 8.46 8.00
C LEU A 343 14.37 7.36 8.28
N ALA A 344 14.37 6.28 7.49
CA ALA A 344 13.54 5.12 7.76
C ALA A 344 13.95 4.45 9.08
N SER A 345 15.25 4.27 9.31
CA SER A 345 15.79 3.71 10.54
C SER A 345 15.44 4.56 11.77
N ASN A 346 15.51 5.88 11.67
CA ASN A 346 15.09 6.77 12.76
C ASN A 346 13.60 6.61 13.11
N VAL A 347 12.73 6.47 12.09
CA VAL A 347 11.31 6.18 12.33
C VAL A 347 11.17 4.83 13.02
N PHE A 348 11.81 3.79 12.50
CA PHE A 348 11.78 2.43 13.04
C PHE A 348 12.21 2.35 14.51
N THR A 349 13.34 3.00 14.87
CA THR A 349 13.84 3.04 16.25
C THR A 349 12.89 3.80 17.19
N SER A 350 12.15 4.80 16.68
CA SER A 350 11.17 5.56 17.47
C SER A 350 9.84 4.84 17.71
N MET A 351 9.57 3.72 17.02
CA MET A 351 8.33 2.97 17.16
C MET A 351 8.25 2.25 18.51
N VAL A 352 7.11 2.36 19.18
CA VAL A 352 6.81 1.68 20.45
C VAL A 352 6.43 0.23 20.19
N GLU A 353 5.61 -0.02 19.18
CA GLU A 353 5.17 -1.34 18.73
C GLU A 353 5.62 -1.54 17.28
N ARG A 354 6.07 -2.74 16.94
CA ARG A 354 6.52 -3.12 15.60
C ARG A 354 5.84 -4.43 15.21
N ASP A 355 5.16 -4.43 14.08
CA ASP A 355 4.60 -5.63 13.48
C ASP A 355 5.56 -6.27 12.48
N ILE A 356 5.20 -7.46 12.00
CA ILE A 356 5.96 -8.17 10.96
C ILE A 356 6.22 -7.30 9.71
N ILE A 357 5.27 -6.43 9.37
CA ILE A 357 5.39 -5.51 8.24
C ILE A 357 6.50 -4.47 8.48
N SER A 358 6.57 -3.91 9.71
CA SER A 358 7.61 -2.95 10.11
C SER A 358 9.02 -3.53 9.91
N TRP A 359 9.23 -4.75 10.39
CA TRP A 359 10.50 -5.48 10.26
C TRP A 359 10.82 -5.78 8.80
N THR A 360 9.86 -6.31 8.04
CA THR A 360 10.03 -6.68 6.63
C THR A 360 10.39 -5.48 5.76
N ILE A 361 9.78 -4.31 6.00
CA ILE A 361 10.13 -3.06 5.30
C ILE A 361 11.59 -2.69 5.53
N MET A 362 12.05 -2.74 6.79
CA MET A 362 13.41 -2.34 7.12
C MET A 362 14.46 -3.35 6.63
N ILE A 363 14.23 -4.65 6.80
CA ILE A 363 15.12 -5.71 6.32
C ILE A 363 15.26 -5.63 4.80
N SER A 364 14.14 -5.57 4.08
CA SER A 364 14.13 -5.38 2.63
C SER A 364 14.81 -4.08 2.23
N GLY A 365 14.61 -3.03 3.03
CA GLY A 365 15.12 -1.70 2.77
C GLY A 365 16.62 -1.59 2.88
N TYR A 366 17.23 -2.22 3.88
CA TYR A 366 18.68 -2.33 3.97
C TYR A 366 19.25 -3.07 2.77
N SER A 367 18.64 -4.18 2.34
CA SER A 367 19.05 -4.90 1.14
C SER A 367 18.95 -4.06 -0.14
N LEU A 368 17.83 -3.33 -0.32
CA LEU A 368 17.64 -2.40 -1.44
C LEU A 368 18.69 -1.27 -1.47
N ASN A 369 19.26 -0.92 -0.31
CA ASN A 369 20.30 0.10 -0.18
C ASN A 369 21.74 -0.47 -0.17
N GLY A 370 21.89 -1.75 -0.53
CA GLY A 370 23.19 -2.44 -0.58
C GLY A 370 23.74 -2.84 0.81
N GLN A 371 22.98 -2.63 1.87
CA GLN A 371 23.40 -2.79 3.26
C GLN A 371 22.92 -4.13 3.86
N GLY A 372 23.07 -5.23 3.12
CA GLY A 372 22.52 -6.55 3.48
C GLY A 372 22.89 -7.04 4.88
N ALA A 373 24.12 -6.78 5.34
CA ALA A 373 24.56 -7.17 6.68
C ALA A 373 23.74 -6.52 7.81
N GLN A 374 23.31 -5.26 7.65
CA GLN A 374 22.42 -4.59 8.61
C GLN A 374 21.01 -5.18 8.57
N GLY A 375 20.53 -5.55 7.37
CA GLY A 375 19.26 -6.27 7.21
C GLY A 375 19.25 -7.63 7.93
N LEU A 376 20.36 -8.39 7.86
CA LEU A 376 20.51 -9.63 8.61
C LEU A 376 20.54 -9.40 10.12
N GLY A 377 21.24 -8.36 10.57
CA GLY A 377 21.25 -7.97 11.99
C GLY A 377 19.84 -7.69 12.52
N LEU A 378 19.00 -7.00 11.75
CA LEU A 378 17.61 -6.74 12.13
C LEU A 378 16.75 -8.00 12.16
N PHE A 379 16.96 -8.94 11.22
CA PHE A 379 16.20 -10.20 11.26
C PHE A 379 16.54 -11.01 12.52
N LEU A 380 17.82 -11.07 12.90
CA LEU A 380 18.24 -11.72 14.14
C LEU A 380 17.66 -11.06 15.41
N GLU A 381 17.47 -9.73 15.39
CA GLU A 381 16.77 -9.01 16.46
C GLU A 381 15.28 -9.38 16.48
N MET A 382 14.64 -9.42 15.32
CA MET A 382 13.23 -9.81 15.17
C MET A 382 12.96 -11.23 15.68
N GLU A 383 13.87 -12.18 15.41
CA GLU A 383 13.74 -13.58 15.88
C GLU A 383 13.72 -13.73 17.40
N GLN A 384 14.17 -12.71 18.16
CA GLN A 384 14.09 -12.72 19.62
C GLN A 384 12.66 -12.48 20.14
N ASP A 385 11.77 -11.93 19.31
CA ASP A 385 10.38 -11.70 19.65
C ASP A 385 9.50 -12.90 19.26
N SER A 386 9.24 -13.78 20.24
CA SER A 386 8.41 -14.97 20.04
C SER A 386 6.94 -14.70 19.72
N SER A 387 6.48 -13.45 19.80
CA SER A 387 5.10 -13.08 19.46
C SER A 387 4.87 -12.91 17.96
N LEU A 388 5.94 -12.80 17.16
CA LEU A 388 5.88 -12.59 15.72
C LEU A 388 5.91 -13.93 14.98
N GLU A 389 4.89 -14.16 14.15
CA GLU A 389 4.93 -15.25 13.17
C GLU A 389 5.58 -14.77 11.88
N ILE A 390 6.69 -15.39 11.50
CA ILE A 390 7.44 -15.05 10.29
C ILE A 390 6.66 -15.53 9.06
N ASP A 391 6.29 -14.59 8.19
CA ASP A 391 5.57 -14.86 6.95
C ASP A 391 6.50 -15.07 5.74
N GLU A 392 5.94 -15.45 4.60
CA GLU A 392 6.69 -15.67 3.37
C GLU A 392 7.44 -14.40 2.89
N PHE A 393 6.87 -13.21 3.09
CA PHE A 393 7.48 -11.96 2.65
C PHE A 393 8.71 -11.62 3.47
N THR A 394 8.68 -11.93 4.77
CA THR A 394 9.79 -11.73 5.69
C THR A 394 10.93 -12.69 5.37
N TYR A 395 10.63 -13.96 5.05
CA TYR A 395 11.63 -14.90 4.56
C TYR A 395 12.26 -14.44 3.24
N ALA A 396 11.47 -13.94 2.28
CA ALA A 396 12.03 -13.35 1.07
C ALA A 396 12.93 -12.13 1.37
N ALA A 397 12.56 -11.29 2.35
CA ALA A 397 13.35 -10.13 2.76
C ALA A 397 14.73 -10.53 3.34
N VAL A 398 14.77 -11.53 4.24
CA VAL A 398 16.04 -12.00 4.81
C VAL A 398 16.90 -12.73 3.80
N LEU A 399 16.31 -13.53 2.90
CA LEU A 399 17.06 -14.16 1.80
C LEU A 399 17.67 -13.12 0.87
N HIS A 400 16.94 -12.04 0.57
CA HIS A 400 17.49 -10.91 -0.20
C HIS A 400 18.61 -10.17 0.56
N ALA A 401 18.53 -10.09 1.90
CA ALA A 401 19.62 -9.60 2.73
C ALA A 401 20.86 -10.52 2.66
N CYS A 402 20.67 -11.84 2.67
CA CYS A 402 21.73 -12.83 2.44
C CYS A 402 22.38 -12.66 1.06
N VAL A 403 21.59 -12.46 0.00
CA VAL A 403 22.10 -12.18 -1.36
C VAL A 403 22.98 -10.94 -1.33
N THR A 404 22.47 -9.84 -0.79
CA THR A 404 23.18 -8.55 -0.76
C THR A 404 24.49 -8.66 0.04
N ALA A 405 24.46 -9.36 1.18
CA ALA A 405 25.62 -9.61 2.03
C ALA A 405 26.53 -10.77 1.54
N CYS A 406 26.12 -11.50 0.51
CA CYS A 406 26.77 -12.69 -0.01
C CYS A 406 27.03 -13.79 1.07
N ARG A 407 26.06 -14.02 1.96
CA ARG A 407 26.14 -15.01 3.06
C ARG A 407 25.37 -16.30 2.74
N VAL A 408 26.03 -17.22 2.05
CA VAL A 408 25.44 -18.49 1.57
C VAL A 408 25.01 -19.39 2.73
N ASP A 409 25.85 -19.51 3.75
CA ASP A 409 25.62 -20.30 4.97
C ASP A 409 24.30 -19.92 5.65
N VAL A 410 24.11 -18.63 5.89
CA VAL A 410 22.93 -18.08 6.55
C VAL A 410 21.69 -18.21 5.65
N GLY A 411 21.84 -17.94 4.35
CA GLY A 411 20.74 -18.05 3.39
C GLY A 411 20.21 -19.47 3.25
N MET A 412 21.09 -20.48 3.16
CA MET A 412 20.70 -21.89 3.13
C MET A 412 19.95 -22.27 4.40
N SER A 413 20.48 -21.89 5.57
CA SER A 413 19.83 -22.18 6.85
C SER A 413 18.42 -21.60 6.92
N TYR A 414 18.20 -20.35 6.53
CA TYR A 414 16.86 -19.76 6.54
C TYR A 414 15.93 -20.34 5.48
N PHE A 415 16.44 -20.71 4.31
CA PHE A 415 15.65 -21.35 3.28
C PHE A 415 15.08 -22.70 3.76
N ASP A 416 15.87 -23.48 4.51
CA ASP A 416 15.43 -24.78 5.06
C ASP A 416 14.29 -24.66 6.09
N HIS A 417 14.11 -23.49 6.71
CA HIS A 417 12.99 -23.22 7.62
C HIS A 417 11.67 -22.95 6.88
N ILE A 418 11.72 -22.71 5.56
CA ILE A 418 10.54 -22.40 4.75
C ILE A 418 9.82 -23.70 4.38
N LYS A 419 8.65 -23.96 5.01
CA LYS A 419 7.85 -25.17 4.77
C LYS A 419 7.40 -25.33 3.31
N ALA A 420 7.09 -24.22 2.64
CA ALA A 420 6.59 -24.20 1.27
C ALA A 420 7.28 -23.09 0.48
N PRO A 421 8.49 -23.33 -0.07
CA PRO A 421 9.24 -22.30 -0.79
C PRO A 421 8.50 -21.90 -2.07
N THR A 422 8.34 -20.59 -2.26
CA THR A 422 7.80 -20.00 -3.48
C THR A 422 8.89 -19.85 -4.54
N VAL A 423 8.51 -19.61 -5.79
CA VAL A 423 9.47 -19.32 -6.87
C VAL A 423 10.39 -18.15 -6.50
N THR A 424 9.86 -17.13 -5.81
CA THR A 424 10.65 -15.99 -5.33
C THR A 424 11.75 -16.42 -4.37
N HIS A 425 11.46 -17.29 -3.39
CA HIS A 425 12.48 -17.82 -2.48
C HIS A 425 13.56 -18.58 -3.25
N CYS A 426 13.17 -19.43 -4.20
CA CYS A 426 14.13 -20.19 -4.98
C CYS A 426 15.00 -19.31 -5.88
N VAL A 427 14.43 -18.27 -6.50
CA VAL A 427 15.19 -17.29 -7.31
C VAL A 427 16.21 -16.55 -6.44
N LEU A 428 15.84 -16.16 -5.22
CA LEU A 428 16.78 -15.52 -4.28
C LEU A 428 17.94 -16.46 -3.89
N MET A 429 17.67 -17.76 -3.70
CA MET A 429 18.73 -18.74 -3.47
C MET A 429 19.66 -18.92 -4.67
N VAL A 430 19.10 -19.01 -5.88
CA VAL A 430 19.92 -19.03 -7.12
C VAL A 430 20.75 -17.75 -7.23
N SER A 431 20.16 -16.59 -6.95
CA SER A 431 20.87 -15.31 -6.95
C SER A 431 22.00 -15.28 -5.92
N LEU A 432 21.80 -15.85 -4.73
CA LEU A 432 22.80 -15.94 -3.67
C LEU A 432 23.98 -16.81 -4.10
N LEU A 433 23.69 -18.02 -4.61
CA LEU A 433 24.70 -18.96 -5.08
C LEU A 433 25.48 -18.40 -6.28
N ALA A 434 24.79 -17.81 -7.25
CA ALA A 434 25.40 -17.19 -8.43
C ALA A 434 26.29 -16.00 -8.06
N ARG A 435 25.82 -15.15 -7.12
CA ARG A 435 26.59 -14.01 -6.61
C ARG A 435 27.82 -14.45 -5.81
N ALA A 436 27.77 -15.60 -5.15
CA ALA A 436 28.91 -16.22 -4.49
C ALA A 436 29.85 -16.98 -5.44
N GLY A 437 29.50 -17.14 -6.72
CA GLY A 437 30.29 -17.87 -7.72
C GLY A 437 30.10 -19.39 -7.69
N LEU A 438 29.14 -19.88 -6.90
CA LEU A 438 28.83 -21.30 -6.72
C LEU A 438 27.86 -21.80 -7.82
N PHE A 439 28.27 -21.69 -9.09
CA PHE A 439 27.40 -22.01 -10.23
C PHE A 439 27.02 -23.49 -10.33
N ASN A 440 27.88 -24.39 -9.85
CA ASN A 440 27.57 -25.82 -9.82
C ASN A 440 26.43 -26.12 -8.85
N ASP A 441 26.50 -25.55 -7.64
CA ASP A 441 25.47 -25.71 -6.62
C ASP A 441 24.17 -25.04 -7.06
N ALA A 442 24.25 -23.85 -7.68
CA ALA A 442 23.09 -23.19 -8.28
C ALA A 442 22.40 -24.08 -9.32
N ARG A 443 23.17 -24.76 -10.18
CA ARG A 443 22.62 -25.67 -11.20
C ARG A 443 21.97 -26.91 -10.57
N THR A 444 22.54 -27.45 -9.49
CA THR A 444 21.94 -28.58 -8.75
C THR A 444 20.61 -28.14 -8.14
N PHE A 445 20.62 -27.01 -7.43
CA PHE A 445 19.43 -26.44 -6.80
C PHE A 445 18.29 -26.16 -7.79
N ILE A 446 18.60 -25.59 -8.96
CA ILE A 446 17.61 -25.33 -10.02
C ILE A 446 16.90 -26.61 -10.46
N LYS A 447 17.64 -27.72 -10.59
CA LYS A 447 17.09 -29.02 -11.00
C LYS A 447 16.24 -29.66 -9.91
N GLU A 448 16.70 -29.59 -8.66
CA GLU A 448 15.97 -30.15 -7.52
C GLU A 448 14.60 -29.47 -7.34
N HIS A 449 14.54 -28.16 -7.56
CA HIS A 449 13.30 -27.37 -7.44
C HIS A 449 12.51 -27.22 -8.74
N GLN A 450 12.94 -27.82 -9.85
CA GLN A 450 12.25 -27.81 -11.16
C GLN A 450 11.89 -26.40 -11.66
N ILE A 451 12.83 -25.47 -11.53
CA ILE A 451 12.67 -24.06 -11.93
C ILE A 451 13.49 -23.71 -13.17
N GLU A 452 13.83 -24.71 -13.99
CA GLU A 452 14.52 -24.49 -15.25
C GLU A 452 13.73 -23.56 -16.17
N ASN A 453 14.45 -22.78 -16.98
CA ASN A 453 13.89 -21.91 -18.03
C ASN A 453 12.94 -20.80 -17.55
N ARG A 454 12.94 -20.49 -16.25
CA ARG A 454 12.31 -19.27 -15.72
C ARG A 454 13.20 -18.06 -16.03
N VAL A 455 12.60 -16.99 -16.55
CA VAL A 455 13.32 -15.76 -16.92
C VAL A 455 14.03 -15.15 -15.71
N GLU A 456 13.38 -15.18 -14.53
CA GLU A 456 13.91 -14.65 -13.28
C GLU A 456 15.16 -15.41 -12.81
N VAL A 457 15.17 -16.74 -12.96
CA VAL A 457 16.31 -17.61 -12.63
C VAL A 457 17.49 -17.33 -13.57
N LEU A 458 17.22 -17.21 -14.88
CA LEU A 458 18.24 -16.87 -15.87
C LEU A 458 18.85 -15.48 -15.63
N ARG A 459 18.03 -14.47 -15.29
CA ARG A 459 18.53 -13.14 -14.91
C ARG A 459 19.40 -13.19 -13.66
N ALA A 460 19.00 -13.94 -12.64
CA ALA A 460 19.81 -14.11 -11.42
C ALA A 460 21.17 -14.77 -11.69
N LEU A 461 21.21 -15.80 -12.54
CA LEU A 461 22.47 -16.43 -12.99
C LEU A 461 23.32 -15.47 -13.81
N LEU A 462 22.71 -14.67 -14.70
CA LEU A 462 23.41 -13.68 -15.53
C LEU A 462 24.08 -12.62 -14.67
N ASP A 463 23.43 -12.18 -13.60
CA ASP A 463 24.00 -11.22 -12.65
C ASP A 463 25.23 -11.78 -11.94
N GLY A 464 25.18 -13.03 -11.48
CA GLY A 464 26.37 -13.72 -10.95
C GLY A 464 27.48 -13.89 -12.00
N CYS A 465 27.12 -14.23 -13.25
CA CYS A 465 28.10 -14.38 -14.34
C CYS A 465 28.86 -13.08 -14.62
N ARG A 466 28.21 -11.91 -14.47
CA ARG A 466 28.86 -10.60 -14.63
C ARG A 466 29.89 -10.35 -13.54
N ILE A 467 29.53 -10.64 -12.29
CA ILE A 467 30.40 -10.46 -11.12
C ILE A 467 31.65 -11.35 -11.24
N HIS A 468 31.47 -12.62 -11.61
CA HIS A 468 32.56 -13.61 -11.69
C HIS A 468 33.16 -13.76 -13.08
N GLN A 469 32.82 -12.86 -14.02
CA GLN A 469 33.34 -12.85 -15.40
C GLN A 469 33.19 -14.20 -16.14
N GLN A 470 32.07 -14.90 -15.92
CA GLN A 470 31.74 -16.18 -16.58
C GLN A 470 31.17 -15.95 -17.99
N VAL A 471 32.03 -15.51 -18.91
CA VAL A 471 31.65 -15.02 -20.25
C VAL A 471 30.88 -16.06 -21.09
N THR A 472 31.31 -17.32 -21.06
CA THR A 472 30.71 -18.39 -21.88
C THR A 472 29.34 -18.83 -21.36
N MET A 473 29.18 -18.91 -20.04
CA MET A 473 27.90 -19.21 -19.40
C MET A 473 26.91 -18.05 -19.59
N GLY A 474 27.39 -16.81 -19.38
CA GLY A 474 26.58 -15.61 -19.60
C GLY A 474 26.03 -15.52 -21.03
N LYS A 475 26.82 -15.85 -22.05
CA LYS A 475 26.36 -15.90 -23.45
C LYS A 475 25.18 -16.86 -23.64
N ARG A 476 25.31 -18.09 -23.15
CA ARG A 476 24.27 -19.13 -23.27
C ARG A 476 22.97 -18.69 -22.60
N ILE A 477 23.08 -18.05 -21.42
CA ILE A 477 21.93 -17.52 -20.70
C ILE A 477 21.24 -16.42 -21.51
N VAL A 478 21.99 -15.49 -22.11
CA VAL A 478 21.40 -14.41 -22.93
C VAL A 478 20.75 -14.98 -24.19
N GLU A 479 21.32 -16.01 -24.82
CA GLU A 479 20.70 -16.72 -25.96
C GLU A 479 19.34 -17.33 -25.55
N GLN A 480 19.29 -18.01 -24.39
CA GLN A 480 18.04 -18.55 -23.84
C GLN A 480 17.02 -17.45 -23.50
N LEU A 481 17.47 -16.30 -22.99
CA LEU A 481 16.58 -15.15 -22.73
C LEU A 481 16.00 -14.57 -24.04
N CYS A 482 16.75 -14.56 -25.13
CA CYS A 482 16.23 -14.15 -26.45
C CYS A 482 15.17 -15.14 -26.97
N GLU A 483 15.32 -16.44 -26.70
CA GLU A 483 14.33 -17.46 -27.07
C GLU A 483 13.04 -17.35 -26.25
N LEU A 484 13.16 -17.10 -24.93
CA LEU A 484 12.01 -16.99 -24.02
C LEU A 484 11.26 -15.66 -24.15
N GLU A 485 11.97 -14.57 -24.43
CA GLU A 485 11.40 -13.23 -24.58
C GLU A 485 11.80 -12.59 -25.93
N PRO A 486 11.28 -13.08 -27.07
CA PRO A 486 11.71 -12.64 -28.40
C PRO A 486 11.33 -11.18 -28.73
N LEU A 487 10.41 -10.59 -27.96
CA LEU A 487 10.01 -9.18 -28.11
C LEU A 487 10.76 -8.24 -27.15
N ASN A 488 11.75 -8.75 -26.41
CA ASN A 488 12.54 -7.95 -25.50
C ASN A 488 13.83 -7.47 -26.17
N ALA A 489 13.84 -6.22 -26.62
CA ALA A 489 15.00 -5.58 -27.25
C ALA A 489 16.29 -5.66 -26.42
N GLU A 490 16.16 -5.63 -25.08
CA GLU A 490 17.32 -5.59 -24.17
C GLU A 490 18.14 -6.88 -24.24
N ASN A 491 17.50 -8.03 -24.43
CA ASN A 491 18.19 -9.31 -24.54
C ASN A 491 19.10 -9.34 -25.79
N TYR A 492 18.63 -8.80 -26.91
CA TYR A 492 19.42 -8.68 -28.14
C TYR A 492 20.55 -7.66 -28.02
N VAL A 493 20.32 -6.55 -27.31
CA VAL A 493 21.38 -5.57 -27.01
C VAL A 493 22.48 -6.21 -26.16
N LEU A 494 22.12 -6.99 -25.13
CA LEU A 494 23.10 -7.73 -24.31
C LEU A 494 23.91 -8.73 -25.15
N LEU A 495 23.26 -9.44 -26.07
CA LEU A 495 23.93 -10.40 -26.97
C LEU A 495 24.83 -9.69 -27.99
N SER A 496 24.38 -8.56 -28.53
CA SER A 496 25.14 -7.71 -29.45
C SER A 496 26.41 -7.18 -28.80
N ASN A 497 26.31 -6.69 -27.55
CA ASN A 497 27.47 -6.24 -26.79
C ASN A 497 28.51 -7.36 -26.60
N TRP A 498 28.06 -8.58 -26.30
CA TRP A 498 28.95 -9.74 -26.20
C TRP A 498 29.71 -10.02 -27.51
N TYR A 499 29.05 -9.92 -28.66
CA TYR A 499 29.70 -10.11 -29.96
C TYR A 499 30.68 -8.98 -30.30
N ALA A 500 30.36 -7.73 -29.93
CA ALA A 500 31.24 -6.59 -30.13
C ALA A 500 32.57 -6.73 -29.38
N GLU A 501 32.54 -7.17 -28.12
CA GLU A 501 33.74 -7.42 -27.31
C GLU A 501 34.65 -8.50 -27.89
N ASN A 502 34.07 -9.49 -28.55
CA ASN A 502 34.81 -10.56 -29.21
C ASN A 502 35.17 -10.22 -30.67
N ALA A 503 35.07 -8.94 -31.06
CA ALA A 503 35.34 -8.42 -32.40
C ALA A 503 34.56 -9.10 -33.54
N LYS A 504 33.39 -9.68 -33.24
CA LYS A 504 32.49 -10.34 -34.19
C LYS A 504 31.44 -9.37 -34.74
N TRP A 505 31.91 -8.39 -35.52
CA TRP A 505 31.08 -7.29 -36.04
C TRP A 505 29.99 -7.75 -37.00
N ASP A 506 30.21 -8.84 -37.74
CA ASP A 506 29.21 -9.44 -38.62
C ASP A 506 27.96 -9.89 -37.86
N MET A 507 28.14 -10.42 -36.65
CA MET A 507 27.06 -10.84 -35.77
C MET A 507 26.34 -9.66 -35.12
N VAL A 508 27.09 -8.58 -34.78
CA VAL A 508 26.52 -7.32 -34.30
C VAL A 508 25.57 -6.72 -35.34
N ASP A 509 26.00 -6.65 -36.60
CA ASP A 509 25.18 -6.10 -37.69
C ASP A 509 23.94 -6.96 -37.97
N LYS A 510 24.07 -8.29 -37.88
CA LYS A 510 22.91 -9.21 -37.96
C LYS A 510 21.90 -8.93 -36.85
N LEU A 511 22.34 -8.81 -35.59
CA LEU A 511 21.45 -8.55 -34.46
C LEU A 511 20.78 -7.18 -34.55
N LYS A 512 21.48 -6.14 -35.01
CA LYS A 512 20.87 -4.83 -35.30
C LYS A 512 19.79 -4.90 -36.36
N THR A 513 20.03 -5.70 -37.41
CA THR A 513 19.04 -5.95 -38.45
C THR A 513 17.82 -6.67 -37.86
N THR A 514 18.03 -7.70 -37.03
CA THR A 514 16.95 -8.39 -36.32
C THR A 514 16.11 -7.46 -35.44
N ILE A 515 16.75 -6.58 -34.64
CA ILE A 515 16.06 -5.59 -33.80
C ILE A 515 15.18 -4.68 -34.66
N LYS A 516 15.71 -4.22 -35.80
CA LYS A 516 15.00 -3.34 -36.74
C LYS A 516 13.83 -4.05 -37.44
N ASP A 517 14.06 -5.26 -37.95
CA ASP A 517 13.06 -6.05 -38.67
C ASP A 517 11.89 -6.45 -37.78
N MET A 518 12.16 -6.73 -36.50
CA MET A 518 11.15 -6.99 -35.48
C MET A 518 10.48 -5.72 -34.94
N GLY A 519 10.89 -4.53 -35.37
CA GLY A 519 10.35 -3.25 -34.90
C GLY A 519 10.62 -2.97 -33.43
N LEU A 520 11.62 -3.62 -32.85
CA LEU A 520 11.98 -3.49 -31.44
C LEU A 520 12.66 -2.14 -31.18
N LYS A 521 12.34 -1.54 -30.03
CA LYS A 521 12.90 -0.25 -29.62
C LYS A 521 13.69 -0.42 -28.32
N PRO A 522 15.03 -0.51 -28.38
CA PRO A 522 15.88 -0.52 -27.20
C PRO A 522 15.60 0.68 -26.28
N LYS A 523 15.69 0.46 -24.96
CA LYS A 523 15.57 1.55 -24.00
C LYS A 523 16.80 2.44 -24.08
N ARG A 524 16.58 3.74 -24.22
CA ARG A 524 17.65 4.75 -24.16
C ARG A 524 18.07 4.99 -22.71
N ALA A 525 19.37 5.12 -22.48
CA ALA A 525 19.92 5.43 -21.18
C ALA A 525 19.65 6.91 -20.81
N TYR A 526 19.06 7.12 -19.64
CA TYR A 526 18.81 8.44 -19.08
C TYR A 526 19.13 8.46 -17.59
N SER A 527 19.57 9.62 -17.12
CA SER A 527 19.76 9.89 -15.70
C SER A 527 19.03 11.16 -15.29
N TRP A 528 18.42 11.13 -14.11
CA TRP A 528 17.64 12.23 -13.54
C TRP A 528 18.25 12.71 -12.23
N ILE A 529 18.23 14.03 -12.04
CA ILE A 529 18.59 14.68 -10.78
C ILE A 529 17.59 15.80 -10.50
N GLU A 530 17.09 15.84 -9.26
CA GLU A 530 16.21 16.92 -8.82
C GLU A 530 17.04 18.05 -8.19
N PHE A 531 16.87 19.26 -8.69
CA PHE A 531 17.45 20.46 -8.10
C PHE A 531 16.43 21.59 -8.09
N ARG A 532 16.23 22.23 -6.92
CA ARG A 532 15.26 23.34 -6.72
C ARG A 532 13.85 23.02 -7.27
N ASN A 533 13.31 21.83 -6.96
CA ASN A 533 12.00 21.34 -7.41
C ASN A 533 11.86 21.17 -8.93
N LYS A 534 12.98 21.16 -9.68
CA LYS A 534 13.02 20.86 -11.11
C LYS A 534 13.80 19.58 -11.32
N VAL A 535 13.23 18.66 -12.10
CA VAL A 535 13.94 17.46 -12.54
C VAL A 535 14.74 17.81 -13.79
N HIS A 536 16.05 17.57 -13.74
CA HIS A 536 16.97 17.69 -14.86
C HIS A 536 17.24 16.29 -15.41
N VAL A 537 17.19 16.14 -16.73
CA VAL A 537 17.38 14.87 -17.44
C VAL A 537 18.64 14.98 -18.27
N PHE A 538 19.46 13.94 -18.25
CA PHE A 538 20.67 13.81 -19.05
C PHE A 538 20.59 12.51 -19.85
N GLY A 539 20.81 12.61 -21.17
CA GLY A 539 21.07 11.46 -22.03
C GLY A 539 22.57 11.22 -22.19
N THR A 540 22.96 10.11 -22.81
CA THR A 540 24.36 9.87 -23.19
C THR A 540 24.82 10.92 -24.20
N GLY A 541 25.97 11.54 -23.97
CA GLY A 541 26.54 12.60 -24.83
C GLY A 541 25.77 13.93 -24.79
N ASP A 542 24.90 14.14 -23.81
CA ASP A 542 24.00 15.29 -23.78
C ASP A 542 24.73 16.63 -23.57
N VAL A 543 24.64 17.50 -24.57
CA VAL A 543 25.15 18.88 -24.55
C VAL A 543 24.03 19.93 -24.50
N SER A 544 22.77 19.52 -24.48
CA SER A 544 21.60 20.41 -24.58
C SER A 544 21.33 21.23 -23.32
N HIS A 545 21.90 20.84 -22.18
CA HIS A 545 21.65 21.50 -20.91
C HIS A 545 22.23 22.93 -20.89
N PRO A 546 21.52 23.96 -20.38
CA PRO A 546 22.02 25.35 -20.37
C PRO A 546 23.33 25.60 -19.61
N ARG A 547 23.78 24.62 -18.81
CA ARG A 547 25.04 24.64 -18.06
C ARG A 547 26.05 23.60 -18.58
N SER A 548 25.88 23.12 -19.80
CA SER A 548 26.69 22.03 -20.37
C SER A 548 28.20 22.31 -20.28
N GLU A 549 28.65 23.52 -20.60
CA GLU A 549 30.06 23.91 -20.49
C GLU A 549 30.62 23.72 -19.07
N MET A 550 29.90 24.18 -18.05
CA MET A 550 30.32 24.02 -16.65
C MET A 550 30.33 22.57 -16.19
N ILE A 551 29.37 21.76 -16.67
CA ILE A 551 29.27 20.33 -16.36
C ILE A 551 30.51 19.61 -16.92
N HIS A 552 30.80 19.82 -18.19
CA HIS A 552 31.96 19.21 -18.85
C HIS A 552 33.29 19.71 -18.28
N TRP A 553 33.39 21.00 -17.95
CA TRP A 553 34.56 21.56 -17.27
C TRP A 553 34.79 20.88 -15.91
N LYS A 554 33.74 20.71 -15.10
CA LYS A 554 33.83 20.02 -13.80
C LYS A 554 34.29 18.57 -13.96
N LEU A 555 33.80 17.90 -14.98
CA LEU A 555 34.15 16.52 -15.28
C LEU A 555 35.62 16.37 -15.67
N GLN A 556 36.11 17.22 -16.59
CA GLN A 556 37.53 17.27 -16.96
C GLN A 556 38.43 17.55 -15.76
N HIS A 557 38.02 18.47 -14.88
CA HIS A 557 38.73 18.78 -13.64
C HIS A 557 38.80 17.58 -12.68
N LEU A 558 37.70 16.84 -12.54
CA LEU A 558 37.67 15.62 -11.72
C LEU A 558 38.58 14.52 -12.30
N MET A 559 38.57 14.33 -13.61
CA MET A 559 39.46 13.36 -14.27
C MET A 559 40.93 13.71 -14.05
N LYS A 560 41.30 14.99 -14.22
CA LYS A 560 42.68 15.45 -13.98
C LYS A 560 43.12 15.18 -12.54
N LYS A 561 42.26 15.47 -11.55
CA LYS A 561 42.54 15.16 -10.15
C LYS A 561 42.73 13.67 -9.88
N MET A 562 41.96 12.81 -10.55
CA MET A 562 42.14 11.35 -10.42
C MET A 562 43.51 10.89 -10.94
N GLU A 563 43.97 11.48 -12.05
CA GLU A 563 45.30 11.19 -12.61
C GLU A 563 46.42 11.70 -11.68
N GLU A 564 46.24 12.84 -11.02
CA GLU A 564 47.21 13.43 -10.07
C GLU A 564 47.32 12.64 -8.75
N GLU A 565 46.24 12.02 -8.26
CA GLU A 565 46.22 11.24 -7.00
C GLU A 565 46.72 9.79 -7.18
N GLY A 566 47.30 9.44 -8.34
CA GLY A 566 47.85 8.11 -8.62
C GLY A 566 46.80 7.02 -8.76
N GLY A 567 45.53 7.39 -9.01
CA GLY A 567 44.50 6.42 -9.36
C GLY A 567 44.73 5.87 -10.76
N ASP A 568 44.59 4.56 -10.94
CA ASP A 568 44.44 3.99 -12.28
C ASP A 568 43.29 4.74 -12.99
N ARG A 569 43.51 5.14 -14.24
CA ARG A 569 42.36 5.51 -15.10
C ARG A 569 41.35 4.39 -14.95
N PRO A 570 40.05 4.68 -14.70
CA PRO A 570 39.01 3.67 -14.80
C PRO A 570 39.27 2.96 -16.12
N SER A 571 39.55 1.67 -16.02
CA SER A 571 40.14 0.90 -17.10
C SER A 571 39.39 1.23 -18.38
N SER A 572 40.10 1.57 -19.46
CA SER A 572 39.50 1.66 -20.80
C SER A 572 39.08 0.27 -21.32
N ILE A 573 38.94 -0.69 -20.42
CA ILE A 573 38.38 -2.00 -20.66
C ILE A 573 36.89 -1.73 -20.86
N PHE A 574 36.47 -1.88 -22.11
CA PHE A 574 35.09 -2.00 -22.52
C PHE A 574 34.26 -2.66 -21.42
N SER A 575 33.52 -1.84 -20.68
CA SER A 575 32.67 -2.29 -19.58
C SER A 575 31.32 -2.59 -20.21
N PHE A 576 30.89 -3.85 -20.12
CA PHE A 576 29.53 -4.27 -20.38
C PHE A 576 28.55 -3.21 -19.86
N HIS A 577 27.85 -2.55 -20.79
CA HIS A 577 26.50 -1.94 -20.72
C HIS A 577 26.44 -0.59 -21.45
N ASP A 578 25.40 -0.51 -22.28
CA ASP A 578 24.85 0.68 -22.94
C ASP A 578 25.71 1.40 -23.99
N VAL A 579 25.81 0.86 -25.21
CA VAL A 579 25.87 1.73 -26.40
C VAL A 579 25.13 1.09 -27.59
N ASP A 580 23.82 1.30 -27.65
CA ASP A 580 23.17 1.45 -28.94
C ASP A 580 23.27 2.94 -29.30
N GLU A 581 23.76 3.22 -30.51
CA GLU A 581 24.09 4.54 -31.05
C GLU A 581 25.50 5.06 -30.67
N GLU A 582 26.41 4.77 -31.61
CA GLU A 582 27.68 5.47 -31.90
C GLU A 582 28.96 5.02 -31.19
N ARG A 583 29.90 4.69 -32.07
CA ARG A 583 31.31 4.37 -31.81
C ARG A 583 31.88 5.30 -30.74
N GLU A 584 32.55 4.74 -29.74
CA GLU A 584 33.42 5.47 -28.80
C GLU A 584 32.72 6.46 -27.85
N CYS A 585 31.78 6.00 -27.01
CA CYS A 585 31.46 6.81 -25.82
C CYS A 585 32.62 6.75 -24.81
N ILE A 586 33.47 7.78 -24.84
CA ILE A 586 34.39 8.13 -23.76
C ILE A 586 33.54 8.33 -22.48
N LEU A 587 34.05 7.93 -21.30
CA LEU A 587 33.43 8.11 -19.97
C LEU A 587 32.77 9.49 -19.76
N ILE A 588 33.30 10.51 -20.43
CA ILE A 588 32.82 11.90 -20.45
C ILE A 588 31.34 12.04 -20.90
N GLY A 589 30.84 11.10 -21.72
CA GLY A 589 29.48 11.14 -22.26
C GLY A 589 28.43 10.38 -21.44
N HIS A 590 28.80 9.66 -20.38
CA HIS A 590 27.82 8.82 -19.67
C HIS A 590 26.80 9.68 -18.89
N CYS A 591 25.50 9.37 -19.01
CA CYS A 591 24.43 10.18 -18.46
C CYS A 591 24.49 10.32 -16.94
N GLU A 592 24.94 9.28 -16.23
CA GLU A 592 25.13 9.28 -14.77
C GLU A 592 26.16 10.33 -14.38
N ILE A 593 27.28 10.36 -15.10
CA ILE A 593 28.42 11.21 -14.79
C ILE A 593 28.10 12.68 -15.08
N LEU A 594 27.36 12.95 -16.15
CA LEU A 594 26.80 14.28 -16.44
C LEU A 594 25.85 14.74 -15.32
N ALA A 595 24.95 13.87 -14.86
CA ALA A 595 24.02 14.17 -13.78
C ALA A 595 24.73 14.40 -12.44
N ILE A 596 25.74 13.59 -12.09
CA ILE A 596 26.58 13.76 -10.90
C ILE A 596 27.33 15.09 -10.98
N SER A 597 27.95 15.38 -12.12
CA SER A 597 28.70 16.62 -12.34
C SER A 597 27.81 17.85 -12.19
N PHE A 598 26.60 17.81 -12.75
CA PHE A 598 25.58 18.85 -12.53
C PHE A 598 25.19 18.99 -11.04
N GLY A 599 25.02 17.87 -10.35
CA GLY A 599 24.76 17.84 -8.91
C GLY A 599 25.86 18.53 -8.11
N LEU A 600 27.12 18.20 -8.40
CA LEU A 600 28.29 18.75 -7.71
C LEU A 600 28.44 20.26 -7.91
N ILE A 601 28.20 20.80 -9.11
CA ILE A 601 28.26 22.25 -9.36
C ILE A 601 27.06 23.02 -8.81
N SER A 602 25.92 22.35 -8.63
CA SER A 602 24.66 23.03 -8.28
C SER A 602 24.37 23.01 -6.78
N THR A 603 24.99 22.12 -6.02
CA THR A 603 24.70 21.89 -4.60
C THR A 603 25.89 22.23 -3.70
N GLN A 604 25.60 22.59 -2.43
CA GLN A 604 26.62 22.94 -1.43
C GLN A 604 27.59 21.77 -1.16
N GLU A 605 28.81 22.09 -0.72
CA GLU A 605 29.93 21.13 -0.56
C GLU A 605 29.65 19.93 0.36
N ARG A 606 28.64 19.97 1.23
CA ARG A 606 28.27 18.84 2.11
C ARG A 606 26.96 18.15 1.75
N ALA A 607 26.26 18.62 0.72
CA ALA A 607 24.99 18.03 0.34
C ALA A 607 25.21 16.66 -0.34
N THR A 608 24.41 15.65 -0.02
CA THR A 608 24.42 14.39 -0.77
C THR A 608 23.91 14.64 -2.20
N VAL A 609 24.63 14.16 -3.21
CA VAL A 609 24.17 14.18 -4.61
C VAL A 609 23.35 12.92 -4.88
N ARG A 610 22.13 13.06 -5.41
CA ARG A 610 21.23 11.94 -5.70
C ARG A 610 20.91 11.88 -7.18
N VAL A 611 21.20 10.75 -7.81
CA VAL A 611 20.93 10.49 -9.23
C VAL A 611 20.09 9.23 -9.36
N THR A 612 19.14 9.24 -10.27
CA THR A 612 18.37 8.03 -10.65
C THR A 612 18.68 7.70 -12.10
N LYS A 613 18.91 6.42 -12.40
CA LYS A 613 19.13 5.87 -13.74
C LYS A 613 18.04 4.83 -14.06
N ASN A 614 17.63 4.73 -15.32
CA ASN A 614 16.63 3.76 -15.77
C ASN A 614 17.18 2.40 -16.18
N LEU A 615 18.50 2.30 -16.35
CA LEU A 615 19.22 1.06 -16.65
C LEU A 615 20.22 0.80 -15.50
N ARG A 616 20.75 -0.42 -15.42
CA ARG A 616 21.80 -0.75 -14.44
C ARG A 616 23.01 0.16 -14.67
N VAL A 617 23.53 0.78 -13.62
CA VAL A 617 24.75 1.62 -13.71
C VAL A 617 25.89 0.75 -14.19
N CYS A 618 26.65 1.13 -15.22
CA CYS A 618 27.76 0.31 -15.71
C CYS A 618 28.98 0.32 -14.76
N GLY A 619 29.89 -0.66 -14.91
CA GLY A 619 31.03 -0.84 -14.02
C GLY A 619 31.98 0.37 -14.03
N SER A 620 32.23 0.94 -15.21
CA SER A 620 33.06 2.15 -15.35
C SER A 620 32.44 3.37 -14.64
N CYS A 621 31.12 3.60 -14.78
CA CYS A 621 30.42 4.64 -14.03
C CYS A 621 30.46 4.40 -12.52
N HIS A 622 30.30 3.14 -12.09
CA HIS A 622 30.32 2.76 -10.69
C HIS A 622 31.70 3.05 -10.06
N ASP A 623 32.79 2.61 -10.70
CA ASP A 623 34.15 2.84 -10.19
C ASP A 623 34.57 4.30 -10.28
N PHE A 624 34.18 5.00 -11.35
CA PHE A 624 34.40 6.44 -11.43
C PHE A 624 33.66 7.19 -10.32
N THR A 625 32.43 6.80 -10.00
CA THR A 625 31.67 7.43 -8.90
C THR A 625 32.32 7.18 -7.54
N LYS A 626 32.91 5.99 -7.29
CA LYS A 626 33.73 5.76 -6.10
C LYS A 626 34.86 6.79 -6.02
N ALA A 627 35.64 6.92 -7.09
CA ALA A 627 36.75 7.88 -7.15
C ALA A 627 36.27 9.33 -6.92
N ILE A 628 35.17 9.74 -7.55
CA ILE A 628 34.57 11.06 -7.31
C ILE A 628 34.25 11.22 -5.82
N SER A 629 33.53 10.27 -5.20
CA SER A 629 33.10 10.37 -3.79
C SER A 629 34.28 10.57 -2.82
N LYS A 630 35.44 10.01 -3.15
CA LYS A 630 36.70 10.19 -2.42
C LYS A 630 37.27 11.60 -2.62
N ILE A 631 37.41 12.04 -3.88
CA ILE A 631 38.00 13.34 -4.24
C ILE A 631 37.19 14.52 -3.73
N VAL A 632 35.86 14.43 -3.80
CA VAL A 632 34.99 15.53 -3.36
C VAL A 632 34.61 15.43 -1.88
N GLU A 633 34.96 14.33 -1.19
CA GLU A 633 34.58 14.03 0.19
C GLU A 633 33.06 14.16 0.44
N ARG A 634 32.26 13.68 -0.52
CA ARG A 634 30.79 13.77 -0.48
C ARG A 634 30.16 12.42 -0.74
N GLU A 635 29.03 12.23 -0.08
CA GLU A 635 28.14 11.12 -0.37
C GLU A 635 27.44 11.35 -1.73
N ILE A 636 27.49 10.33 -2.58
CA ILE A 636 26.77 10.28 -3.85
C ILE A 636 25.91 9.03 -3.82
N ILE A 637 24.62 9.17 -4.12
CA ILE A 637 23.69 8.05 -4.17
C ILE A 637 23.19 7.92 -5.60
N ILE A 638 23.40 6.74 -6.21
CA ILE A 638 22.82 6.40 -7.50
C ILE A 638 21.76 5.31 -7.30
N LYS A 639 20.53 5.59 -7.71
CA LYS A 639 19.44 4.62 -7.81
C LYS A 639 19.43 4.04 -9.22
N ASP A 640 19.60 2.74 -9.35
CA ASP A 640 19.34 2.01 -10.58
C ASP A 640 18.04 1.18 -10.44
N PRO A 641 17.60 0.41 -11.45
CA PRO A 641 16.39 -0.40 -11.36
C PRO A 641 16.41 -1.46 -10.25
N ASN A 642 17.61 -1.90 -9.83
CA ASN A 642 17.80 -3.02 -8.92
C ASN A 642 18.01 -2.54 -7.48
N CYS A 643 18.81 -1.49 -7.25
CA CYS A 643 19.16 -1.04 -5.91
C CYS A 643 19.68 0.41 -5.86
N PHE A 644 19.97 0.87 -4.64
CA PHE A 644 20.73 2.09 -4.39
C PHE A 644 22.19 1.77 -4.09
N HIS A 645 23.06 2.48 -4.80
CA HIS A 645 24.50 2.49 -4.58
C HIS A 645 24.85 3.75 -3.79
N HIS A 646 25.29 3.57 -2.54
CA HIS A 646 25.72 4.67 -1.68
C HIS A 646 27.24 4.76 -1.73
N PHE A 647 27.76 5.78 -2.40
CA PHE A 647 29.19 6.04 -2.55
C PHE A 647 29.65 7.04 -1.49
N LYS A 648 30.59 6.63 -0.64
CA LYS A 648 31.15 7.46 0.42
C LYS A 648 32.62 7.13 0.61
N ASN A 649 33.48 8.15 0.58
CA ASN A 649 34.93 8.02 0.81
C ASN A 649 35.62 6.96 -0.07
N GLY A 650 35.18 6.78 -1.32
CA GLY A 650 35.76 5.78 -2.23
C GLY A 650 35.16 4.38 -2.14
N HIS A 651 34.22 4.15 -1.24
CA HIS A 651 33.54 2.86 -1.08
C HIS A 651 32.09 2.95 -1.53
N CYS A 652 31.54 1.84 -2.02
CA CYS A 652 30.12 1.69 -2.34
C CYS A 652 29.46 0.72 -1.35
N SER A 653 28.19 0.96 -0.99
CA SER A 653 27.42 0.05 -0.12
C SER A 653 27.36 -1.39 -0.65
N CYS A 654 27.47 -1.61 -1.97
CA CYS A 654 27.45 -2.97 -2.56
C CYS A 654 28.67 -3.84 -2.23
N GLY A 655 29.69 -3.32 -1.54
CA GLY A 655 30.87 -4.09 -1.13
C GLY A 655 31.78 -4.54 -2.28
N GLY A 656 31.63 -3.96 -3.48
CA GLY A 656 32.41 -4.34 -4.67
C GLY A 656 31.78 -5.45 -5.51
N LEU A 657 30.67 -6.04 -5.06
CA LEU A 657 29.88 -7.03 -5.80
C LEU A 657 28.82 -6.30 -6.66
N TRP A 658 29.31 -5.46 -7.59
CA TRP A 658 28.49 -4.64 -8.49
C TRP A 658 27.72 -5.46 -9.53
#